data_AF-A0A3M0NX82-F1
#
_entry.id   AF-A0A3M0NX82-F1
#
_cell.length_a   1.000
_cell.length_b   1.000
_cell.length_c   1.000
_cell.angle_alpha   90.00
_cell.angle_beta   90.00
_cell.angle_gamma   90.00
#
_symmetry.space_group_name_H-M   'P 1'
#
loop_
_entity.id
_entity.type
_entity.pdbx_description
1 polymer ?
#
loop_
_entity_poly.entity_id
_entity_poly.type
_entity_poly.pdbx_seq_one_letter_code
_entity_poly.pdbx_strand_id
1 'polypeptide(L)'
;MMKLVRIQIVNFGQFSNFTFDLSNSNIDVFYGVNEAGKSTVVAFIKQILFGFHLANQGSEFFENYTPLAQVSPMGGSLFFENENGQHYQLERLYAKGKGSKAGTLTVKCDNQVIPENVFFDQIKNIDGKFYTDSFIFNQDMLAKVDQIKQKDLMERIYYLGAANSDSLITLRDDFSKSADALFKKTGKKPPINQLLLEIKEQENEVSNSENEFSVYQELNDNFKKQRGLQHQEEQKKLELEKEYDSLDKIQKLFPSYEKLQDLQNQVRTINFDSKQFQSAQTLTIQAESLHKKQQKITAKLNEYSDDPEENTAVSKLLQKKPEVLQWQSEYRNCLQKDEQIKDEQNQLIALDSNLNKIVKMNQEQIIKLQEDYQKLPQKELKIEQSKSDNSKQFLLFGGIIFVVGLILLFIARVFGFLASGVGLALIVFGSYRQKQTQKTVETAAEQNEKIRQQRQSFEKRYGINPINLDINNLINEWRQYKVLIQNLKRNNQRKNELIGLVTPIAVQLGDELNQTVSTFEDVLNALDQLTEKINLEKLRREKQTSLKNSLVENKDELNEITTKLKIILAKAQVSSLAEYEQVQKQKLKQDKIQNQIDALKSNLQNDLSELKSYAKNKTKNQNDLANLRLKISSVHENINHLQEKTAEIKVKMENLANSTAVFEEKQKLANLKAKLKNLSIEYLANLFTAKWIGRALDLASNERFPKMLVTAKEYLRLLTNNRYNNIEFGKKITVTRFDGKKIEVQYLSRGTSEQLYFALKLAFVQQIQDEINLPILIDDSFVNFDDQRVNEIEKLLQAIAGSNQVLIFTAQTSLVDKLQIQPLTFKRGTKNV
;
A
#
# COMPACT_ATOMS: atom_id res chain seq x y z
N MET A 1 -48.63 -60.78 -15.50
CA MET A 1 -47.70 -61.87 -15.82
C MET A 1 -47.71 -62.07 -17.31
N MET A 2 -46.53 -62.09 -17.94
CA MET A 2 -46.29 -62.54 -19.31
C MET A 2 -45.75 -63.96 -19.25
N LYS A 3 -46.66 -64.94 -19.26
CA LYS A 3 -46.32 -66.35 -19.13
C LYS A 3 -45.88 -66.92 -20.47
N LEU A 4 -44.69 -67.51 -20.56
CA LEU A 4 -44.25 -68.21 -21.75
C LEU A 4 -44.97 -69.56 -21.81
N VAL A 5 -45.66 -69.84 -22.92
CA VAL A 5 -46.46 -71.07 -23.11
C VAL A 5 -45.87 -71.99 -24.17
N ARG A 6 -45.10 -71.46 -25.12
CA ARG A 6 -44.45 -72.26 -26.16
C ARG A 6 -43.16 -71.61 -26.66
N ILE A 7 -42.17 -72.44 -26.96
CA ILE A 7 -40.91 -72.07 -27.59
C ILE A 7 -40.80 -72.83 -28.91
N GLN A 8 -40.72 -72.13 -30.03
CA GLN A 8 -40.55 -72.75 -31.35
C GLN A 8 -39.25 -72.27 -31.98
N ILE A 9 -38.31 -73.18 -32.16
CA ILE A 9 -36.99 -72.91 -32.73
C ILE A 9 -36.98 -73.36 -34.19
N VAL A 10 -36.79 -72.40 -35.12
CA VAL A 10 -36.60 -72.71 -36.54
C VAL A 10 -35.18 -73.21 -36.75
N ASN A 11 -34.17 -72.38 -36.47
CA ASN A 11 -32.76 -72.77 -36.44
C ASN A 11 -31.99 -71.90 -35.44
N PHE A 12 -31.38 -72.48 -34.40
CA PHE A 12 -30.59 -71.72 -33.42
C PHE A 12 -29.62 -72.63 -32.66
N GLY A 13 -28.33 -72.29 -32.64
CA GLY A 13 -27.28 -73.14 -32.08
C GLY A 13 -27.34 -74.57 -32.62
N GLN A 14 -27.56 -75.56 -31.75
CA GLN A 14 -27.68 -76.97 -32.12
C GLN A 14 -29.10 -77.43 -32.48
N PHE A 15 -30.11 -76.59 -32.30
CA PHE A 15 -31.51 -76.95 -32.56
C PHE A 15 -31.97 -76.52 -33.95
N SER A 16 -32.73 -77.39 -34.61
CA SER A 16 -33.40 -77.12 -35.89
C SER A 16 -34.77 -77.77 -35.87
N ASN A 17 -35.80 -77.00 -36.23
CA ASN A 17 -37.21 -77.39 -36.22
C ASN A 17 -37.64 -78.09 -34.92
N PHE A 18 -37.46 -77.40 -33.79
CA PHE A 18 -37.71 -77.95 -32.47
C PHE A 18 -38.75 -77.10 -31.71
N THR A 19 -39.73 -77.74 -31.10
CA THR A 19 -40.79 -77.07 -30.34
C THR A 19 -40.84 -77.61 -28.91
N PHE A 20 -40.92 -76.71 -27.94
CA PHE A 20 -41.24 -77.02 -26.55
C PHE A 20 -42.61 -76.41 -26.22
N ASP A 21 -43.59 -77.25 -25.95
CA ASP A 21 -44.84 -76.85 -25.30
C ASP A 21 -44.64 -76.87 -23.79
N LEU A 22 -44.84 -75.71 -23.15
CA LEU A 22 -44.70 -75.57 -21.71
C LEU A 22 -46.00 -75.98 -21.03
N SER A 23 -45.91 -76.40 -19.77
CA SER A 23 -47.07 -76.82 -19.01
C SER A 23 -47.94 -75.63 -18.60
N ASN A 24 -49.19 -75.88 -18.23
CA ASN A 24 -50.04 -74.87 -17.59
C ASN A 24 -49.58 -74.54 -16.16
N SER A 25 -48.55 -75.19 -15.62
CA SER A 25 -48.00 -74.89 -14.31
C SER A 25 -47.11 -73.63 -14.36
N ASN A 26 -46.72 -73.11 -13.19
CA ASN A 26 -45.79 -71.96 -13.11
C ASN A 26 -44.33 -72.41 -12.93
N ILE A 27 -44.04 -73.71 -12.97
CA ILE A 27 -42.68 -74.26 -12.90
C ILE A 27 -42.51 -75.28 -14.02
N ASP A 28 -41.65 -74.99 -14.99
CA ASP A 28 -41.27 -75.95 -16.02
C ASP A 28 -39.81 -76.36 -15.83
N VAL A 29 -39.54 -77.67 -15.93
CA VAL A 29 -38.20 -78.23 -15.73
C VAL A 29 -37.68 -78.80 -17.03
N PHE A 30 -36.58 -78.23 -17.53
CA PHE A 30 -35.82 -78.65 -18.69
C PHE A 30 -34.64 -79.52 -18.23
N TYR A 31 -34.71 -80.83 -18.47
CA TYR A 31 -33.71 -81.80 -18.00
C TYR A 31 -32.85 -82.35 -19.14
N GLY A 32 -31.53 -82.35 -18.95
CA GLY A 32 -30.60 -82.99 -19.87
C GLY A 32 -29.16 -82.95 -19.39
N VAL A 33 -28.34 -83.86 -19.91
CA VAL A 33 -26.88 -83.90 -19.66
C VAL A 33 -26.21 -82.58 -20.04
N ASN A 34 -24.97 -82.36 -19.58
CA ASN A 34 -24.17 -81.24 -20.06
C ASN A 34 -24.06 -81.30 -21.59
N GLU A 35 -24.03 -80.13 -22.24
CA GLU A 35 -24.06 -79.98 -23.71
C GLU A 35 -25.40 -80.39 -24.40
N ALA A 36 -26.43 -80.78 -23.65
CA ALA A 36 -27.74 -81.11 -24.24
C ALA A 36 -28.50 -79.89 -24.82
N GLY A 37 -27.99 -78.67 -24.64
CA GLY A 37 -28.54 -77.44 -25.24
C GLY A 37 -29.39 -76.59 -24.29
N LYS A 38 -29.33 -76.85 -22.98
CA LYS A 38 -29.99 -76.07 -21.92
C LYS A 38 -29.75 -74.57 -22.05
N SER A 39 -28.49 -74.16 -21.93
CA SER A 39 -28.05 -72.77 -22.10
C SER A 39 -28.34 -72.20 -23.50
N THR A 40 -28.42 -73.05 -24.54
CA THR A 40 -28.82 -72.63 -25.89
C THR A 40 -30.30 -72.20 -25.93
N VAL A 41 -31.20 -72.84 -25.19
CA VAL A 41 -32.61 -72.41 -25.08
C VAL A 41 -32.73 -71.13 -24.26
N VAL A 42 -31.98 -70.98 -23.17
CA VAL A 42 -31.92 -69.72 -22.39
C VAL A 42 -31.46 -68.56 -23.27
N ALA A 43 -30.39 -68.77 -24.04
CA ALA A 43 -29.89 -67.80 -25.01
C ALA A 43 -30.91 -67.51 -26.12
N PHE A 44 -31.65 -68.51 -26.60
CA PHE A 44 -32.72 -68.34 -27.58
C PHE A 44 -33.82 -67.42 -27.06
N ILE A 45 -34.33 -67.67 -25.84
CA ILE A 45 -35.38 -66.84 -25.23
C ILE A 45 -34.94 -65.37 -25.17
N LYS A 46 -33.72 -65.12 -24.66
CA LYS A 46 -33.14 -63.77 -24.60
C LYS A 46 -33.02 -63.13 -25.99
N GLN A 47 -32.47 -63.84 -26.98
CA GLN A 47 -32.17 -63.26 -28.29
C GLN A 47 -33.42 -63.04 -29.15
N ILE A 48 -34.48 -63.83 -28.98
CA ILE A 48 -35.77 -63.53 -29.62
C ILE A 48 -36.37 -62.24 -29.05
N LEU A 49 -36.31 -62.03 -27.74
CA LEU A 49 -36.80 -60.80 -27.11
C LEU A 49 -35.95 -59.59 -27.55
N PHE A 50 -34.64 -59.61 -27.34
CA PHE A 50 -33.80 -58.39 -27.41
C PHE A 50 -32.86 -58.30 -28.62
N GLY A 51 -32.88 -59.30 -29.51
CA GLY A 51 -32.08 -59.32 -30.73
C GLY A 51 -30.89 -60.27 -30.70
N PHE A 52 -30.43 -60.67 -31.90
CA PHE A 52 -29.29 -61.56 -32.07
C PHE A 52 -27.95 -60.84 -31.92
N HIS A 53 -26.96 -61.54 -31.35
CA HIS A 53 -25.56 -61.08 -31.30
C HIS A 53 -24.72 -61.87 -32.32
N LEU A 54 -24.29 -61.21 -33.40
CA LEU A 54 -23.49 -61.81 -34.47
C LEU A 54 -22.02 -61.36 -34.39
N ALA A 55 -21.12 -62.29 -34.03
CA ALA A 55 -19.66 -62.34 -34.12
C ALA A 55 -18.78 -61.13 -33.70
N ASN A 56 -19.29 -59.89 -33.60
CA ASN A 56 -18.50 -58.68 -33.35
C ASN A 56 -19.12 -57.75 -32.29
N GLN A 57 -20.06 -58.23 -31.49
CA GLN A 57 -20.61 -57.49 -30.35
C GLN A 57 -20.45 -58.36 -29.11
N GLY A 58 -19.43 -58.05 -28.29
CA GLY A 58 -19.22 -58.73 -27.02
C GLY A 58 -20.42 -58.49 -26.11
N SER A 59 -21.12 -59.56 -25.76
CA SER A 59 -22.05 -59.61 -24.64
C SER A 59 -21.34 -60.41 -23.57
N GLU A 60 -21.38 -59.95 -22.31
CA GLU A 60 -20.78 -60.67 -21.18
C GLU A 60 -21.39 -62.08 -20.99
N PHE A 61 -22.51 -62.38 -21.68
CA PHE A 61 -23.23 -63.65 -21.63
C PHE A 61 -23.73 -64.09 -23.02
N PHE A 62 -23.52 -65.37 -23.34
CA PHE A 62 -24.06 -66.11 -24.49
C PHE A 62 -23.59 -65.60 -25.86
N GLU A 63 -22.34 -65.91 -26.22
CA GLU A 63 -21.73 -65.53 -27.50
C GLU A 63 -22.00 -66.57 -28.61
N ASN A 64 -22.33 -66.07 -29.81
CA ASN A 64 -22.33 -66.78 -31.09
C ASN A 64 -23.09 -68.13 -31.16
N TYR A 65 -24.41 -68.12 -30.94
CA TYR A 65 -25.30 -69.26 -31.19
C TYR A 65 -25.83 -69.31 -32.64
N THR A 66 -24.97 -69.05 -33.62
CA THR A 66 -25.33 -69.28 -35.04
C THR A 66 -25.65 -70.77 -35.26
N PRO A 67 -26.62 -71.12 -36.13
CA PRO A 67 -26.97 -72.52 -36.39
C PRO A 67 -25.75 -73.34 -36.82
N LEU A 68 -25.45 -74.42 -36.10
CA LEU A 68 -24.30 -75.30 -36.39
C LEU A 68 -24.40 -75.94 -37.78
N ALA A 69 -25.62 -76.18 -38.26
CA ALA A 69 -25.89 -76.73 -39.59
C ALA A 69 -25.79 -75.68 -40.73
N GLN A 70 -25.42 -74.42 -40.42
CA GLN A 70 -25.31 -73.31 -41.39
C GLN A 70 -26.58 -73.07 -42.22
N VAL A 71 -27.73 -73.38 -41.64
CA VAL A 71 -29.06 -73.28 -42.26
C VAL A 71 -29.70 -71.91 -42.00
N SER A 72 -30.52 -71.45 -42.95
CA SER A 72 -31.24 -70.17 -42.91
C SER A 72 -32.74 -70.40 -43.15
N PRO A 73 -33.64 -69.62 -42.51
CA PRO A 73 -33.37 -68.53 -41.57
C PRO A 73 -33.00 -69.03 -40.16
N MET A 74 -32.19 -68.24 -39.45
CA MET A 74 -31.90 -68.40 -38.02
C MET A 74 -33.02 -67.71 -37.21
N GLY A 75 -33.39 -68.30 -36.06
CA GLY A 75 -34.37 -67.72 -35.15
C GLY A 75 -35.56 -68.63 -34.90
N GLY A 76 -36.71 -68.03 -34.59
CA GLY A 76 -37.95 -68.74 -34.28
C GLY A 76 -38.96 -67.84 -33.55
N SER A 77 -39.87 -68.46 -32.80
CA SER A 77 -40.97 -67.78 -32.11
C SER A 77 -41.04 -68.13 -30.63
N LEU A 78 -41.36 -67.12 -29.81
CA LEU A 78 -41.81 -67.28 -28.42
C LEU A 78 -43.29 -66.93 -28.34
N PHE A 79 -44.04 -67.74 -27.60
CA PHE A 79 -45.47 -67.50 -27.38
C PHE A 79 -45.72 -67.19 -25.91
N PHE A 80 -46.31 -66.03 -25.65
CA PHE A 80 -46.67 -65.58 -24.32
C PHE A 80 -48.19 -65.47 -24.15
N GLU A 81 -48.65 -65.66 -22.93
CA GLU A 81 -50.01 -65.38 -22.49
C GLU A 81 -49.95 -64.34 -21.38
N ASN A 82 -50.75 -63.28 -21.50
CA ASN A 82 -50.84 -62.26 -20.46
C ASN A 82 -51.97 -62.55 -19.45
N GLU A 83 -52.06 -61.77 -18.37
CA GLU A 83 -53.12 -61.92 -17.35
C GLU A 83 -54.55 -61.74 -17.89
N ASN A 84 -54.71 -61.06 -19.03
CA ASN A 84 -56.00 -60.83 -19.67
C ASN A 84 -56.37 -61.96 -20.66
N GLY A 85 -55.56 -63.03 -20.76
CA GLY A 85 -55.77 -64.14 -21.68
C GLY A 85 -55.42 -63.85 -23.14
N GLN A 86 -54.71 -62.74 -23.42
CA GLN A 86 -54.24 -62.41 -24.77
C GLN A 86 -52.98 -63.20 -25.11
N HIS A 87 -52.90 -63.70 -26.34
CA HIS A 87 -51.77 -64.50 -26.80
C HIS A 87 -50.84 -63.71 -27.69
N TYR A 88 -49.61 -63.50 -27.22
CA TYR A 88 -48.55 -62.82 -27.96
C TYR A 88 -47.63 -63.84 -28.64
N GLN A 89 -47.33 -63.64 -29.92
CA GLN A 89 -46.27 -64.33 -30.63
C GLN A 89 -45.16 -63.34 -30.98
N LEU A 90 -43.96 -63.58 -30.47
CA LEU A 90 -42.75 -62.85 -30.84
C LEU A 90 -41.92 -63.72 -31.75
N GLU A 91 -41.97 -63.44 -33.05
CA GLU A 91 -41.16 -64.11 -34.06
C GLU A 91 -39.96 -63.25 -34.42
N ARG A 92 -38.75 -63.76 -34.23
CA ARG A 92 -37.54 -63.08 -34.69
C ARG A 92 -36.77 -64.00 -35.63
N LEU A 93 -36.54 -63.52 -36.85
CA LEU A 93 -35.81 -64.24 -37.88
C LEU A 93 -34.64 -63.42 -38.42
N TYR A 94 -33.53 -64.08 -38.68
CA TYR A 94 -32.34 -63.54 -39.31
C TYR A 94 -31.95 -64.39 -40.51
N ALA A 95 -31.77 -63.73 -41.65
CA ALA A 95 -31.21 -64.33 -42.86
C ALA A 95 -30.10 -63.40 -43.39
N LYS A 96 -28.95 -63.97 -43.73
CA LYS A 96 -27.80 -63.20 -44.22
C LYS A 96 -28.20 -62.37 -45.43
N GLY A 97 -27.99 -61.06 -45.37
CA GLY A 97 -28.33 -60.11 -46.45
C GLY A 97 -29.78 -59.59 -46.44
N LYS A 98 -30.60 -59.95 -45.45
CA LYS A 98 -31.96 -59.41 -45.26
C LYS A 98 -32.14 -58.87 -43.83
N GLY A 99 -32.67 -57.66 -43.70
CA GLY A 99 -33.02 -57.05 -42.40
C GLY A 99 -31.81 -56.63 -41.55
N SER A 100 -32.06 -56.40 -40.25
CA SER A 100 -31.05 -56.00 -39.27
C SER A 100 -30.14 -57.17 -38.88
N LYS A 101 -28.90 -56.86 -38.48
CA LYS A 101 -27.99 -57.84 -37.84
C LYS A 101 -28.56 -58.38 -36.51
N ALA A 102 -29.48 -57.66 -35.88
CA ALA A 102 -30.21 -58.11 -34.70
C ALA A 102 -31.40 -59.03 -35.02
N GLY A 103 -31.65 -59.32 -36.32
CA GLY A 103 -32.86 -60.02 -36.79
C GLY A 103 -34.07 -59.09 -36.90
N THR A 104 -35.03 -59.46 -37.75
CA THR A 104 -36.31 -58.77 -37.89
C THR A 104 -37.30 -59.36 -36.87
N LEU A 105 -37.86 -58.52 -36.00
CA LEU A 105 -38.91 -58.92 -35.06
C LEU A 105 -40.28 -58.69 -35.70
N THR A 106 -41.18 -59.66 -35.52
CA THR A 106 -42.60 -59.55 -35.83
C THR A 106 -43.37 -59.92 -34.58
N VAL A 107 -44.20 -59.01 -34.09
CA VAL A 107 -45.05 -59.23 -32.93
C VAL A 107 -46.48 -59.44 -33.40
N LYS A 108 -47.13 -60.50 -32.93
CA LYS A 108 -48.56 -60.74 -33.14
C LYS A 108 -49.28 -60.83 -31.81
N CYS A 109 -50.51 -60.33 -31.75
CA CYS A 109 -51.45 -60.58 -30.66
C CYS A 109 -52.70 -61.22 -31.26
N ASP A 110 -53.12 -62.38 -30.74
CA ASP A 110 -54.29 -63.12 -31.21
C ASP A 110 -54.30 -63.30 -32.74
N ASN A 111 -53.14 -63.70 -33.30
CA ASN A 111 -52.86 -63.88 -34.73
C ASN A 111 -52.83 -62.63 -35.61
N GLN A 112 -52.94 -61.42 -35.05
CA GLN A 112 -52.82 -60.16 -35.79
C GLN A 112 -51.46 -59.50 -35.55
N VAL A 113 -50.79 -59.03 -36.62
CA VAL A 113 -49.51 -58.30 -36.51
C VAL A 113 -49.76 -56.93 -35.87
N ILE A 114 -49.03 -56.64 -34.80
CA ILE A 114 -49.12 -55.38 -34.04
C ILE A 114 -47.75 -54.69 -33.97
N PRO A 115 -47.71 -53.37 -33.73
CA PRO A 115 -46.45 -52.66 -33.49
C PRO A 115 -45.66 -53.25 -32.30
N GLU A 116 -44.33 -53.31 -32.42
CA GLU A 116 -43.45 -53.92 -31.41
C GLU A 116 -43.62 -53.30 -30.01
N ASN A 117 -43.78 -51.97 -29.95
CA ASN A 117 -43.90 -51.23 -28.69
C ASN A 117 -45.11 -51.68 -27.86
N VAL A 118 -46.18 -52.18 -28.47
CA VAL A 118 -47.36 -52.67 -27.73
C VAL A 118 -47.00 -53.82 -26.77
N PHE A 119 -46.08 -54.70 -27.17
CA PHE A 119 -45.56 -55.73 -26.26
C PHE A 119 -44.51 -55.17 -25.30
N PHE A 120 -43.56 -54.36 -25.78
CA PHE A 120 -42.48 -53.86 -24.93
C PHE A 120 -42.94 -52.87 -23.85
N ASP A 121 -44.01 -52.12 -24.09
CA ASP A 121 -44.66 -51.24 -23.09
C ASP A 121 -45.20 -52.06 -21.90
N GLN A 122 -45.67 -53.29 -22.14
CA GLN A 122 -46.15 -54.21 -21.09
C GLN A 122 -45.03 -54.76 -20.20
N ILE A 123 -43.78 -54.68 -20.66
CA ILE A 123 -42.58 -55.02 -19.88
C ILE A 123 -41.71 -53.79 -19.57
N LYS A 124 -42.31 -52.60 -19.60
CA LYS A 124 -41.70 -51.30 -19.27
C LYS A 124 -40.44 -50.98 -20.07
N ASN A 125 -40.37 -51.46 -21.32
CA ASN A 125 -39.28 -51.21 -22.24
C ASN A 125 -37.89 -51.54 -21.67
N ILE A 126 -37.78 -52.59 -20.84
CA ILE A 126 -36.48 -53.05 -20.36
C ILE A 126 -35.58 -53.47 -21.52
N ASP A 127 -34.27 -53.33 -21.31
CA ASP A 127 -33.28 -53.81 -22.26
C ASP A 127 -32.82 -55.25 -21.97
N GLY A 128 -32.08 -55.83 -22.91
CA GLY A 128 -31.56 -57.18 -22.76
C GLY A 128 -30.53 -57.34 -21.63
N LYS A 129 -29.87 -56.24 -21.22
CA LYS A 129 -28.93 -56.26 -20.10
C LYS A 129 -29.69 -56.41 -18.79
N PHE A 130 -30.69 -55.57 -18.55
CA PHE A 130 -31.58 -55.63 -17.40
C PHE A 130 -32.27 -57.00 -17.30
N TYR A 131 -32.76 -57.54 -18.42
CA TYR A 131 -33.37 -58.87 -18.44
C TYR A 131 -32.39 -59.98 -18.00
N THR A 132 -31.17 -59.97 -18.57
CA THR A 132 -30.12 -60.95 -18.21
C THR A 132 -29.75 -60.80 -16.73
N ASP A 133 -29.54 -59.58 -16.29
CA ASP A 133 -29.09 -59.25 -14.95
C ASP A 133 -30.15 -59.52 -13.87
N SER A 134 -31.43 -59.55 -14.23
CA SER A 134 -32.55 -59.66 -13.27
C SER A 134 -33.26 -61.01 -13.32
N PHE A 135 -33.66 -61.46 -14.51
CA PHE A 135 -34.51 -62.64 -14.69
C PHE A 135 -33.74 -63.91 -15.06
N ILE A 136 -32.47 -63.82 -15.44
CA ILE A 136 -31.63 -64.98 -15.74
C ILE A 136 -30.69 -65.26 -14.56
N PHE A 137 -30.72 -66.48 -14.06
CA PHE A 137 -29.87 -66.98 -12.98
C PHE A 137 -28.99 -68.06 -13.57
N ASN A 138 -27.68 -67.84 -13.60
CA ASN A 138 -26.70 -68.82 -14.07
C ASN A 138 -25.53 -68.92 -13.09
N GLN A 139 -24.79 -70.03 -13.16
CA GLN A 139 -23.70 -70.30 -12.23
C GLN A 139 -22.60 -69.22 -12.24
N ASP A 140 -22.26 -68.66 -13.41
CA ASP A 140 -21.21 -67.66 -13.56
C ASP A 140 -21.58 -66.32 -12.90
N MET A 141 -22.84 -65.88 -13.03
CA MET A 141 -23.34 -64.69 -12.32
C MET A 141 -23.35 -64.93 -10.82
N LEU A 142 -23.74 -66.15 -10.40
CA LEU A 142 -23.74 -66.51 -8.98
C LEU A 142 -22.34 -66.56 -8.38
N ALA A 143 -21.28 -66.74 -9.17
CA ALA A 143 -19.91 -66.76 -8.67
C ALA A 143 -19.32 -65.36 -8.39
N LYS A 144 -19.87 -64.28 -8.98
CA LYS A 144 -19.33 -62.90 -8.90
C LYS A 144 -19.91 -62.05 -7.75
N VAL A 145 -20.42 -62.66 -6.68
CA VAL A 145 -21.19 -61.96 -5.61
C VAL A 145 -20.36 -60.94 -4.83
N ASP A 146 -19.07 -61.21 -4.63
CA ASP A 146 -18.14 -60.37 -3.87
C ASP A 146 -17.91 -59.01 -4.53
N GLN A 147 -18.19 -58.89 -5.83
CA GLN A 147 -18.04 -57.65 -6.60
C GLN A 147 -19.25 -56.72 -6.50
N ILE A 148 -20.38 -57.22 -6.00
CA ILE A 148 -21.65 -56.49 -5.99
C ILE A 148 -21.68 -55.50 -4.84
N LYS A 149 -22.06 -54.26 -5.15
CA LYS A 149 -22.26 -53.19 -4.18
C LYS A 149 -23.73 -52.89 -3.99
N GLN A 150 -24.06 -52.30 -2.84
CA GLN A 150 -25.41 -51.81 -2.56
C GLN A 150 -25.93 -50.91 -3.68
N LYS A 151 -25.05 -50.03 -4.18
CA LYS A 151 -25.35 -49.08 -5.25
C LYS A 151 -25.85 -49.82 -6.50
N ASP A 152 -25.20 -50.90 -6.91
CA ASP A 152 -25.57 -51.64 -8.13
C ASP A 152 -26.99 -52.24 -8.04
N LEU A 153 -27.41 -52.67 -6.84
CA LEU A 153 -28.76 -53.15 -6.58
C LEU A 153 -29.78 -52.02 -6.51
N MET A 154 -29.39 -50.87 -5.95
CA MET A 154 -30.23 -49.67 -5.89
C MET A 154 -30.53 -49.11 -7.27
N GLU A 155 -29.51 -49.02 -8.13
CA GLU A 155 -29.66 -48.55 -9.51
C GLU A 155 -30.67 -49.38 -10.29
N ARG A 156 -30.68 -50.70 -10.11
CA ARG A 156 -31.67 -51.60 -10.74
C ARG A 156 -33.10 -51.31 -10.31
N ILE A 157 -33.31 -50.96 -9.03
CA ILE A 157 -34.64 -50.58 -8.51
C ILE A 157 -35.04 -49.19 -9.02
N TYR A 158 -34.10 -48.25 -9.07
CA TYR A 158 -34.37 -46.89 -9.57
C TYR A 158 -34.68 -46.87 -11.06
N TYR A 159 -34.05 -47.75 -11.85
CA TYR A 159 -34.27 -47.90 -13.29
C TYR A 159 -35.75 -48.08 -13.64
N LEU A 160 -36.51 -48.78 -12.78
CA LEU A 160 -37.95 -49.00 -12.99
C LEU A 160 -38.84 -47.97 -12.28
N GLY A 161 -38.37 -47.34 -11.21
CA GLY A 161 -39.15 -46.42 -10.39
C GLY A 161 -39.12 -44.96 -10.86
N ALA A 162 -38.13 -44.55 -11.65
CA ALA A 162 -37.98 -43.16 -12.07
C ALA A 162 -37.47 -43.04 -13.51
N ALA A 163 -38.21 -42.34 -14.36
CA ALA A 163 -37.73 -41.96 -15.69
C ALA A 163 -36.45 -41.10 -15.57
N ASN A 164 -35.43 -41.37 -16.40
CA ASN A 164 -34.10 -40.73 -16.36
C ASN A 164 -33.33 -40.91 -15.03
N SER A 165 -33.54 -42.03 -14.33
CA SER A 165 -32.83 -42.36 -13.08
C SER A 165 -31.31 -42.21 -13.22
N ASP A 166 -30.73 -42.59 -14.36
CA ASP A 166 -29.27 -42.59 -14.58
C ASP A 166 -28.66 -41.18 -14.49
N SER A 167 -29.35 -40.18 -15.04
CA SER A 167 -28.93 -38.77 -14.97
C SER A 167 -28.99 -38.24 -13.53
N LEU A 168 -30.04 -38.58 -12.79
CA LEU A 168 -30.18 -38.18 -11.38
C LEU A 168 -29.18 -38.89 -10.46
N ILE A 169 -28.89 -40.17 -10.72
CA ILE A 169 -27.85 -40.93 -10.01
C ILE A 169 -26.48 -40.29 -10.24
N THR A 170 -26.16 -39.93 -11.49
CA THR A 170 -24.90 -39.27 -11.83
C THR A 170 -24.78 -37.91 -11.13
N LEU A 171 -25.85 -37.10 -11.18
CA LEU A 171 -25.90 -35.80 -10.53
C LEU A 171 -25.72 -35.91 -9.00
N ARG A 172 -26.38 -36.87 -8.36
CA ARG A 172 -26.21 -37.19 -6.93
C ARG A 172 -24.75 -37.47 -6.59
N ASP A 173 -24.10 -38.31 -7.40
CA ASP A 173 -22.73 -38.74 -7.17
C ASP A 173 -21.73 -37.60 -7.37
N ASP A 174 -21.96 -36.73 -8.34
CA ASP A 174 -21.10 -35.57 -8.58
C ASP A 174 -21.19 -34.56 -7.43
N PHE A 175 -22.39 -34.25 -6.93
CA PHE A 175 -22.55 -33.44 -5.71
C PHE A 175 -21.90 -34.11 -4.49
N SER A 176 -22.03 -35.44 -4.35
CA SER A 176 -21.37 -36.18 -3.27
C SER A 176 -19.84 -36.06 -3.36
N LYS A 177 -19.25 -36.16 -4.56
CA LYS A 177 -17.80 -36.00 -4.78
C LYS A 177 -17.35 -34.57 -4.47
N SER A 178 -18.11 -33.56 -4.88
CA SER A 178 -17.82 -32.15 -4.59
C SER A 178 -17.84 -31.87 -3.09
N ALA A 179 -18.81 -32.43 -2.34
CA ALA A 179 -18.81 -32.35 -0.88
C ALA A 179 -17.56 -33.03 -0.28
N ASP A 180 -17.25 -34.24 -0.73
CA ASP A 180 -16.07 -35.01 -0.29
C ASP A 180 -14.74 -34.31 -0.58
N ALA A 181 -14.65 -33.53 -1.66
CA ALA A 181 -13.47 -32.74 -2.00
C ALA A 181 -13.24 -31.59 -1.00
N LEU A 182 -14.31 -31.04 -0.43
CA LEU A 182 -14.26 -29.93 0.52
C LEU A 182 -14.02 -30.37 1.97
N PHE A 183 -14.68 -31.45 2.41
CA PHE A 183 -14.53 -31.99 3.77
C PHE A 183 -14.69 -33.50 3.83
N LYS A 184 -13.85 -34.15 4.65
CA LYS A 184 -14.05 -35.54 5.07
C LYS A 184 -13.83 -35.68 6.57
N LYS A 185 -14.68 -36.46 7.24
CA LYS A 185 -14.60 -36.70 8.70
C LYS A 185 -13.20 -37.13 9.17
N THR A 186 -12.50 -37.92 8.36
CA THR A 186 -11.15 -38.42 8.66
C THR A 186 -10.09 -37.96 7.64
N GLY A 187 -10.44 -37.01 6.77
CA GLY A 187 -9.52 -36.50 5.75
C GLY A 187 -8.57 -35.45 6.33
N LYS A 188 -7.30 -35.46 5.88
CA LYS A 188 -6.34 -34.38 6.20
C LYS A 188 -6.15 -33.37 5.08
N LYS A 189 -6.32 -33.81 3.83
CA LYS A 189 -6.11 -33.00 2.63
C LYS A 189 -7.25 -32.03 2.27
N PRO A 190 -8.55 -32.33 2.53
CA PRO A 190 -9.61 -31.44 2.10
C PRO A 190 -9.47 -30.02 2.69
N PRO A 191 -9.82 -28.96 1.95
CA PRO A 191 -9.63 -27.58 2.37
C PRO A 191 -10.22 -27.23 3.74
N ILE A 192 -11.43 -27.72 4.06
CA ILE A 192 -12.06 -27.44 5.37
C ILE A 192 -11.27 -28.09 6.51
N ASN A 193 -10.76 -29.31 6.30
CA ASN A 193 -9.96 -30.00 7.31
C ASN A 193 -8.63 -29.27 7.59
N GLN A 194 -7.96 -28.78 6.54
CA GLN A 194 -6.74 -27.97 6.66
C GLN A 194 -7.04 -26.66 7.39
N LEU A 195 -8.10 -25.98 6.98
CA LEU A 195 -8.48 -24.69 7.55
C LEU A 195 -8.87 -24.78 9.03
N LEU A 196 -9.48 -25.89 9.47
CA LEU A 196 -9.75 -26.13 10.89
C LEU A 196 -8.46 -26.28 11.71
N LEU A 197 -7.41 -26.87 11.13
CA LEU A 197 -6.10 -26.96 11.78
C LEU A 197 -5.43 -25.58 11.82
N GLU A 198 -5.44 -24.85 10.70
CA GLU A 198 -4.91 -23.48 10.61
C GLU A 198 -5.60 -22.54 11.61
N ILE A 199 -6.93 -22.62 11.75
CA ILE A 199 -7.67 -21.82 12.74
C ILE A 199 -7.22 -22.14 14.16
N LYS A 200 -7.04 -23.42 14.49
CA LYS A 200 -6.60 -23.83 15.83
C LYS A 200 -5.18 -23.33 16.13
N GLU A 201 -4.28 -23.42 15.15
CA GLU A 201 -2.91 -22.90 15.27
C GLU A 201 -2.93 -21.38 15.44
N GLN A 202 -3.71 -20.68 14.61
CA GLN A 202 -3.88 -19.23 14.67
C GLN A 202 -4.54 -18.76 15.98
N GLU A 203 -5.46 -19.52 16.57
CA GLU A 203 -6.03 -19.23 17.89
C GLU A 203 -4.96 -19.27 18.99
N ASN A 204 -3.99 -20.18 18.89
CA ASN A 204 -2.85 -20.20 19.82
C ASN A 204 -1.94 -18.98 19.61
N GLU A 205 -1.68 -18.57 18.36
CA GLU A 205 -0.89 -17.36 18.07
C GLU A 205 -1.57 -16.08 18.61
N VAL A 206 -2.89 -15.97 18.46
CA VAL A 206 -3.65 -14.88 19.08
C VAL A 206 -3.52 -14.92 20.61
N SER A 207 -3.65 -16.09 21.23
CA SER A 207 -3.49 -16.21 22.69
C SER A 207 -2.08 -15.86 23.16
N ASN A 208 -1.04 -16.27 22.43
CA ASN A 208 0.35 -15.95 22.76
C ASN A 208 0.60 -14.44 22.67
N SER A 209 0.16 -13.81 21.58
CA SER A 209 0.29 -12.36 21.40
C SER A 209 -0.53 -11.55 22.40
N GLU A 210 -1.71 -12.03 22.82
CA GLU A 210 -2.50 -11.42 23.90
C GLU A 210 -1.78 -11.49 25.26
N ASN A 211 -1.13 -12.61 25.57
CA ASN A 211 -0.32 -12.74 26.77
C ASN A 211 0.88 -11.78 26.76
N GLU A 212 1.60 -11.69 25.64
CA GLU A 212 2.71 -10.73 25.48
C GLU A 212 2.23 -9.28 25.66
N PHE A 213 1.05 -8.94 25.12
CA PHE A 213 0.45 -7.62 25.30
C PHE A 213 0.07 -7.33 26.76
N SER A 214 -0.46 -8.32 27.49
CA SER A 214 -0.74 -8.19 28.92
C SER A 214 0.55 -7.91 29.73
N VAL A 215 1.63 -8.62 29.43
CA VAL A 215 2.94 -8.40 30.05
C VAL A 215 3.47 -7.00 29.71
N TYR A 216 3.31 -6.56 28.46
CA TYR A 216 3.65 -5.19 28.06
C TYR A 216 2.86 -4.13 28.84
N GLN A 217 1.54 -4.33 29.03
CA GLN A 217 0.72 -3.40 29.82
C GLN A 217 1.21 -3.28 31.26
N GLU A 218 1.49 -4.42 31.91
CA GLU A 218 2.02 -4.43 33.28
C GLU A 218 3.38 -3.74 33.37
N LEU A 219 4.28 -3.98 32.40
CA LEU A 219 5.56 -3.30 32.31
C LEU A 219 5.40 -1.78 32.07
N ASN A 220 4.46 -1.36 31.24
CA ASN A 220 4.19 0.05 30.98
C ASN A 220 3.65 0.79 32.22
N ASP A 221 2.78 0.14 33.00
CA ASP A 221 2.28 0.71 34.24
C ASP A 221 3.37 0.77 35.32
N ASN A 222 4.21 -0.27 35.40
CA ASN A 222 5.41 -0.23 36.24
C ASN A 222 6.39 0.86 35.80
N PHE A 223 6.60 1.06 34.50
CA PHE A 223 7.43 2.13 33.93
C PHE A 223 6.91 3.51 34.35
N LYS A 224 5.60 3.77 34.18
CA LYS A 224 4.98 5.04 34.62
C LYS A 224 5.15 5.27 36.11
N LYS A 225 4.96 4.23 36.93
CA LYS A 225 5.13 4.29 38.38
C LYS A 225 6.56 4.64 38.77
N GLN A 226 7.56 3.96 38.19
CA GLN A 226 8.98 4.24 38.46
C GLN A 226 9.40 5.63 38.00
N ARG A 227 8.94 6.06 36.82
CA ARG A 227 9.21 7.42 36.31
C ARG A 227 8.56 8.50 37.18
N GLY A 228 7.37 8.23 37.73
CA GLY A 228 6.71 9.11 38.69
C GLY A 228 7.51 9.25 40.00
N LEU A 229 8.02 8.14 40.55
CA LEU A 229 8.89 8.16 41.74
C LEU A 229 10.22 8.88 41.45
N GLN A 230 10.82 8.64 40.28
CA GLN A 230 12.04 9.34 39.87
C GLN A 230 11.82 10.85 39.84
N HIS A 231 10.70 11.30 39.25
CA HIS A 231 10.38 12.72 39.18
C HIS A 231 10.17 13.35 40.57
N GLN A 232 9.57 12.62 41.52
CA GLN A 232 9.44 13.07 42.90
C GLN A 232 10.79 13.25 43.59
N GLU A 233 11.71 12.29 43.44
CA GLU A 233 13.06 12.40 44.00
C GLU A 233 13.88 13.52 43.31
N GLU A 234 13.70 13.73 42.01
CA GLU A 234 14.30 14.87 41.28
C GLU A 234 13.80 16.23 41.80
N GLN A 235 12.49 16.36 42.07
CA GLN A 235 11.94 17.57 42.68
C GLN A 235 12.49 17.80 44.09
N LYS A 236 12.55 16.75 44.90
CA LYS A 236 13.13 16.80 46.25
C LYS A 236 14.61 17.16 46.23
N LYS A 237 15.37 16.65 45.26
CA LYS A 237 16.77 17.04 45.03
C LYS A 237 16.87 18.53 44.71
N LEU A 238 16.02 19.04 43.81
CA LEU A 238 16.01 20.45 43.42
C LEU A 238 15.67 21.39 44.59
N GLU A 239 14.77 20.99 45.49
CA GLU A 239 14.47 21.73 46.72
C GLU A 239 15.67 21.75 47.68
N LEU A 240 16.30 20.60 47.90
CA LEU A 240 17.49 20.50 48.75
C LEU A 240 18.69 21.26 48.16
N GLU A 241 18.87 21.26 46.84
CA GLU A 241 19.91 22.03 46.14
C GLU A 241 19.67 23.54 46.27
N LYS A 242 18.42 24.01 46.19
CA LYS A 242 18.09 25.42 46.48
C LYS A 242 18.45 25.82 47.91
N GLU A 243 18.10 24.99 48.89
CA GLU A 243 18.48 25.23 50.30
C GLU A 243 20.01 25.24 50.45
N TYR A 244 20.71 24.27 49.86
CA TYR A 244 22.17 24.19 49.88
C TYR A 244 22.81 25.43 49.25
N ASP A 245 22.41 25.81 48.04
CA ASP A 245 22.95 26.94 47.29
C ASP A 245 22.74 28.27 48.03
N SER A 246 21.57 28.44 48.66
CA SER A 246 21.29 29.63 49.48
C SER A 246 22.26 29.73 50.66
N LEU A 247 22.52 28.62 51.35
CA LEU A 247 23.37 28.59 52.54
C LEU A 247 24.87 28.63 52.17
N ASP A 248 25.28 27.99 51.07
CA ASP A 248 26.62 28.05 50.50
C ASP A 248 26.97 29.44 49.98
N LYS A 249 26.02 30.13 49.32
CA LYS A 249 26.16 31.55 48.93
C LYS A 249 26.46 32.41 50.16
N ILE A 250 25.67 32.28 51.22
CA ILE A 250 25.87 33.04 52.46
C ILE A 250 27.21 32.67 53.12
N GLN A 251 27.58 31.39 53.14
CA GLN A 251 28.89 30.95 53.66
C GLN A 251 30.07 31.55 52.87
N LYS A 252 30.00 31.61 51.54
CA LYS A 252 31.04 32.21 50.67
C LYS A 252 31.14 33.73 50.81
N LEU A 253 30.03 34.41 51.09
CA LEU A 253 30.00 35.86 51.32
C LEU A 253 30.41 36.26 52.75
N PHE A 254 30.38 35.31 53.69
CA PHE A 254 30.68 35.55 55.10
C PHE A 254 32.07 36.16 55.39
N PRO A 255 33.18 35.73 54.74
CA PRO A 255 34.49 36.35 54.94
C PRO A 255 34.53 37.84 54.54
N SER A 256 33.76 38.22 53.51
CA SER A 256 33.62 39.61 53.08
C SER A 256 32.86 40.45 54.11
N TYR A 257 31.91 39.85 54.82
CA TYR A 257 31.19 40.47 55.93
C TYR A 257 32.10 40.65 57.17
N GLU A 258 32.89 39.63 57.54
CA GLU A 258 33.89 39.73 58.62
C GLU A 258 34.90 40.87 58.32
N LYS A 259 35.36 40.97 57.07
CA LYS A 259 36.27 42.04 56.62
C LYS A 259 35.61 43.43 56.64
N LEU A 260 34.32 43.53 56.30
CA LEU A 260 33.58 44.78 56.39
C LEU A 260 33.42 45.24 57.84
N GLN A 261 33.20 44.33 58.79
CA GLN A 261 33.10 44.65 60.21
C GLN A 261 34.46 45.11 60.77
N ASP A 262 35.56 44.48 60.38
CA ASP A 262 36.92 44.89 60.76
C ASP A 262 37.28 46.28 60.21
N LEU A 263 37.02 46.53 58.91
CA LEU A 263 37.29 47.83 58.30
C LEU A 263 36.45 48.96 58.92
N GLN A 264 35.19 48.70 59.27
CA GLN A 264 34.33 49.68 59.96
C GLN A 264 34.87 50.09 61.33
N ASN A 265 35.55 49.19 62.04
CA ASN A 265 36.17 49.48 63.34
C ASN A 265 37.46 50.30 63.22
N GLN A 266 38.06 50.40 62.02
CA GLN A 266 39.34 51.09 61.77
C GLN A 266 39.19 52.51 61.22
N VAL A 267 37.96 52.95 60.90
CA VAL A 267 37.66 54.29 60.36
C VAL A 267 37.82 55.35 61.44
N ARG A 268 38.57 56.42 61.12
CA ARG A 268 38.69 57.64 61.95
C ARG A 268 38.46 58.89 61.10
N THR A 269 37.77 59.88 61.65
CA THR A 269 37.52 61.17 60.98
C THR A 269 38.79 62.02 60.99
N ILE A 270 39.27 62.42 59.81
CA ILE A 270 40.41 63.33 59.63
C ILE A 270 39.90 64.62 59.00
N ASN A 271 40.12 65.74 59.68
CA ASN A 271 39.74 67.07 59.23
C ASN A 271 40.78 67.58 58.21
N PHE A 272 40.45 67.58 56.92
CA PHE A 272 41.33 68.00 55.82
C PHE A 272 40.52 68.76 54.77
N ASP A 273 40.95 70.00 54.47
CA ASP A 273 40.37 70.83 53.41
C ASP A 273 41.29 70.80 52.19
N SER A 274 40.86 70.09 51.14
CA SER A 274 41.62 69.90 49.91
C SER A 274 41.84 71.18 49.11
N LYS A 275 40.92 72.17 49.22
CA LYS A 275 41.03 73.45 48.50
C LYS A 275 42.09 74.36 49.13
N GLN A 276 42.20 74.35 50.45
CA GLN A 276 43.22 75.11 51.18
C GLN A 276 44.63 74.53 50.99
N PHE A 277 44.75 73.20 50.98
CA PHE A 277 46.03 72.52 50.72
C PHE A 277 46.56 72.81 49.28
N GLN A 278 45.71 72.71 48.27
CA GLN A 278 46.09 73.06 46.88
C GLN A 278 46.52 74.52 46.75
N SER A 279 45.80 75.43 47.42
CA SER A 279 46.15 76.86 47.43
C SER A 279 47.53 77.12 48.07
N ALA A 280 47.89 76.42 49.15
CA ALA A 280 49.21 76.51 49.77
C ALA A 280 50.34 75.97 48.87
N GLN A 281 50.12 74.86 48.16
CA GLN A 281 51.08 74.32 47.19
C GLN A 281 51.31 75.28 46.02
N THR A 282 50.23 75.82 45.44
CA THR A 282 50.31 76.76 44.31
C THR A 282 51.06 78.05 44.68
N LEU A 283 50.77 78.64 45.84
CA LEU A 283 51.43 79.87 46.30
C LEU A 283 52.92 79.66 46.62
N THR A 284 53.32 78.47 47.11
CA THR A 284 54.73 78.16 47.40
C THR A 284 55.55 78.07 46.10
N ILE A 285 55.01 77.38 45.08
CA ILE A 285 55.64 77.25 43.77
C ILE A 285 55.73 78.61 43.05
N GLN A 286 54.70 79.45 43.19
CA GLN A 286 54.68 80.80 42.61
C GLN A 286 55.77 81.70 43.23
N ALA A 287 55.99 81.67 44.55
CA ALA A 287 57.03 82.47 45.21
C ALA A 287 58.45 82.11 44.75
N GLU A 288 58.76 80.81 44.60
CA GLU A 288 60.08 80.36 44.12
C GLU A 288 60.33 80.72 42.64
N SER A 289 59.27 80.70 41.82
CA SER A 289 59.35 81.04 40.40
C SER A 289 59.61 82.53 40.13
N LEU A 290 59.03 83.42 40.94
CA LEU A 290 59.21 84.88 40.82
C LEU A 290 60.63 85.31 41.21
N HIS A 291 61.24 84.68 42.23
CA HIS A 291 62.63 84.92 42.60
C HIS A 291 63.64 84.62 41.48
N LYS A 292 63.45 83.51 40.75
CA LYS A 292 64.29 83.15 39.59
C LYS A 292 64.06 84.07 38.38
N LYS A 293 62.85 84.62 38.23
CA LYS A 293 62.47 85.55 37.16
C LYS A 293 63.17 86.91 37.33
N GLN A 294 63.29 87.40 38.56
CA GLN A 294 63.97 88.66 38.88
C GLN A 294 65.45 88.71 38.44
N GLN A 295 66.20 87.62 38.68
CA GLN A 295 67.63 87.55 38.33
C GLN A 295 67.89 87.53 36.82
N LYS A 296 66.96 87.00 36.01
CA LYS A 296 67.11 86.89 34.55
C LYS A 296 66.77 88.15 33.77
N ILE A 297 65.87 89.00 34.30
CA ILE A 297 65.42 90.22 33.62
C ILE A 297 66.51 91.30 33.67
N THR A 298 67.25 91.41 34.78
CA THR A 298 68.33 92.39 34.96
C THR A 298 69.53 92.18 34.02
N ALA A 299 69.81 90.94 33.61
CA ALA A 299 70.93 90.61 32.73
C ALA A 299 70.66 90.91 31.23
N LYS A 300 69.39 90.95 30.80
CA LYS A 300 68.99 91.08 29.38
C LYS A 300 68.80 92.52 28.89
N LEU A 301 68.93 93.51 29.79
CA LEU A 301 68.58 94.90 29.51
C LEU A 301 69.75 95.75 28.97
N ASN A 302 70.97 95.19 28.94
CA ASN A 302 72.20 95.89 28.55
C ASN A 302 72.60 95.74 27.06
N GLU A 303 71.79 95.11 26.20
CA GLU A 303 72.19 94.69 24.84
C GLU A 303 71.52 95.40 23.63
N TYR A 304 70.77 96.51 23.79
CA TYR A 304 70.02 97.13 22.65
C TYR A 304 70.14 98.67 22.55
N SER A 305 70.46 99.21 21.35
CA SER A 305 70.58 100.65 20.96
C SER A 305 69.65 101.05 19.78
N ASP A 306 69.33 102.34 19.63
CA ASP A 306 68.11 102.91 18.98
C ASP A 306 68.11 103.22 17.43
N ASP A 307 66.87 103.17 16.88
CA ASP A 307 66.21 103.90 15.74
C ASP A 307 66.36 103.48 14.23
N PRO A 308 65.57 104.01 13.22
CA PRO A 308 64.09 104.13 12.97
C PRO A 308 63.59 103.59 11.57
N GLU A 309 62.36 103.04 11.37
CA GLU A 309 61.08 103.51 10.69
C GLU A 309 60.65 102.78 9.37
N GLU A 310 59.33 102.71 9.08
CA GLU A 310 58.56 101.64 8.38
C GLU A 310 57.77 102.13 7.12
N ASN A 311 57.60 101.31 6.06
CA ASN A 311 56.99 101.68 4.74
C ASN A 311 55.61 101.01 4.46
N THR A 312 54.61 101.74 3.94
CA THR A 312 53.14 101.43 4.04
C THR A 312 52.43 100.86 2.79
N ALA A 313 53.12 100.50 1.70
CA ALA A 313 52.47 100.04 0.44
C ALA A 313 52.04 98.54 0.42
N VAL A 314 52.65 97.72 1.27
CA VAL A 314 52.60 96.23 1.19
C VAL A 314 51.31 95.62 1.77
N SER A 315 50.58 96.36 2.60
CA SER A 315 49.43 95.84 3.38
C SER A 315 48.13 95.62 2.59
N LYS A 316 47.99 96.17 1.37
CA LYS A 316 46.74 96.09 0.57
C LYS A 316 46.60 94.81 -0.27
N LEU A 317 47.69 94.18 -0.70
CA LEU A 317 47.67 92.94 -1.50
C LEU A 317 47.24 91.71 -0.68
N LEU A 318 47.55 91.72 0.62
CA LEU A 318 47.24 90.63 1.55
C LEU A 318 45.74 90.43 1.84
N GLN A 319 44.88 91.41 1.51
CA GLN A 319 43.43 91.35 1.80
C GLN A 319 42.62 90.49 0.82
N LYS A 320 43.16 90.14 -0.36
CA LYS A 320 42.43 89.38 -1.41
C LYS A 320 42.56 87.85 -1.31
N LYS A 321 43.33 87.34 -0.33
CA LYS A 321 43.60 85.90 -0.14
C LYS A 321 42.34 85.01 0.02
N PRO A 322 41.27 85.42 0.73
CA PRO A 322 40.08 84.58 0.93
C PRO A 322 39.27 84.30 -0.35
N GLU A 323 39.20 85.27 -1.27
CA GLU A 323 38.43 85.16 -2.53
C GLU A 323 39.06 84.13 -3.48
N VAL A 324 40.39 84.09 -3.54
CA VAL A 324 41.15 83.15 -4.39
C VAL A 324 40.95 81.69 -3.93
N LEU A 325 40.88 81.44 -2.62
CA LEU A 325 40.61 80.11 -2.05
C LEU A 325 39.21 79.60 -2.42
N GLN A 326 38.20 80.48 -2.39
CA GLN A 326 36.82 80.13 -2.75
C GLN A 326 36.71 79.68 -4.21
N TRP A 327 37.32 80.42 -5.14
CA TRP A 327 37.28 80.09 -6.56
C TRP A 327 38.01 78.78 -6.91
N GLN A 328 39.10 78.45 -6.20
CA GLN A 328 39.80 77.17 -6.37
C GLN A 328 38.89 75.98 -6.01
N SER A 329 38.11 76.11 -4.94
CA SER A 329 37.14 75.08 -4.53
C SER A 329 36.03 74.89 -5.57
N GLU A 330 35.50 75.97 -6.14
CA GLU A 330 34.47 75.89 -7.19
C GLU A 330 35.02 75.21 -8.45
N TYR A 331 36.26 75.50 -8.82
CA TYR A 331 36.91 74.89 -9.99
C TYR A 331 37.07 73.37 -9.83
N ARG A 332 37.48 72.90 -8.64
CA ARG A 332 37.58 71.46 -8.33
C ARG A 332 36.22 70.75 -8.37
N ASN A 333 35.16 71.39 -7.88
CA ASN A 333 33.80 70.83 -7.94
C ASN A 333 33.29 70.66 -9.38
N CYS A 334 33.63 71.58 -10.29
CA CYS A 334 33.31 71.43 -11.70
C CYS A 334 34.00 70.21 -12.33
N LEU A 335 35.24 69.91 -11.98
CA LEU A 335 35.96 68.74 -12.50
C LEU A 335 35.31 67.42 -12.06
N GLN A 336 34.89 67.30 -10.80
CA GLN A 336 34.18 66.10 -10.31
C GLN A 336 32.84 65.87 -11.01
N LYS A 337 32.08 66.95 -11.29
CA LYS A 337 30.80 66.83 -12.01
C LYS A 337 30.97 66.35 -13.46
N ASP A 338 32.08 66.67 -14.12
CA ASP A 338 32.38 66.18 -15.47
C ASP A 338 32.58 64.65 -15.49
N GLU A 339 33.17 64.06 -14.45
CA GLU A 339 33.32 62.61 -14.32
C GLU A 339 31.98 61.92 -14.03
N GLN A 340 31.21 62.44 -13.07
CA GLN A 340 29.90 61.88 -12.71
C GLN A 340 28.93 61.79 -13.90
N ILE A 341 28.85 62.86 -14.71
CA ILE A 341 27.94 62.90 -15.86
C ILE A 341 28.37 61.88 -16.94
N LYS A 342 29.68 61.63 -17.11
CA LYS A 342 30.18 60.61 -18.06
C LYS A 342 29.87 59.20 -17.59
N ASP A 343 29.95 58.95 -16.28
CA ASP A 343 29.61 57.64 -15.71
C ASP A 343 28.10 57.34 -15.85
N GLU A 344 27.23 58.33 -15.61
CA GLU A 344 25.78 58.18 -15.82
C GLU A 344 25.42 57.89 -17.29
N GLN A 345 26.13 58.50 -18.25
CA GLN A 345 25.96 58.20 -19.68
C GLN A 345 26.29 56.74 -20.00
N ASN A 346 27.39 56.23 -19.44
CA ASN A 346 27.81 54.85 -19.65
C ASN A 346 26.84 53.85 -19.01
N GLN A 347 26.29 54.17 -17.84
CA GLN A 347 25.29 53.33 -17.16
C GLN A 347 23.98 53.22 -17.96
N LEU A 348 23.46 54.32 -18.49
CA LEU A 348 22.25 54.31 -19.33
C LEU A 348 22.43 53.46 -20.60
N ILE A 349 23.61 53.54 -21.23
CA ILE A 349 23.93 52.71 -22.40
C ILE A 349 24.06 51.22 -22.04
N ALA A 350 24.52 50.90 -20.83
CA ALA A 350 24.67 49.53 -20.38
C ALA A 350 23.32 48.87 -20.01
N LEU A 351 22.32 49.65 -19.58
CA LEU A 351 20.98 49.18 -19.20
C LEU A 351 20.15 48.67 -20.39
N ASP A 352 20.20 49.36 -21.54
CA ASP A 352 19.61 48.88 -22.79
C ASP A 352 20.61 48.99 -23.95
N SER A 353 21.12 47.83 -24.38
CA SER A 353 22.05 47.74 -25.52
C SER A 353 21.48 48.32 -26.83
N ASN A 354 20.16 48.44 -26.98
CA ASN A 354 19.54 49.06 -28.13
C ASN A 354 19.64 50.59 -28.12
N LEU A 355 19.86 51.21 -26.95
CA LEU A 355 20.02 52.66 -26.82
C LEU A 355 21.15 53.17 -27.70
N ASN A 356 22.30 52.48 -27.70
CA ASN A 356 23.47 52.79 -28.53
C ASN A 356 23.15 52.92 -30.03
N LYS A 357 22.18 52.16 -30.53
CA LYS A 357 21.79 52.18 -31.95
C LYS A 357 21.00 53.44 -32.31
N ILE A 358 20.39 54.10 -31.32
CA ILE A 358 19.51 55.26 -31.52
C ILE A 358 20.03 56.56 -30.90
N VAL A 359 21.08 56.57 -30.06
CA VAL A 359 21.66 57.79 -29.43
C VAL A 359 21.92 58.92 -30.43
N LYS A 360 22.38 58.57 -31.65
CA LYS A 360 22.69 59.53 -32.72
C LYS A 360 21.48 60.02 -33.50
N MET A 361 20.32 59.37 -33.37
CA MET A 361 19.10 59.78 -34.07
C MET A 361 18.58 61.12 -33.53
N ASN A 362 17.85 61.84 -34.39
CA ASN A 362 17.13 63.05 -34.02
C ASN A 362 15.68 62.74 -33.62
N GLN A 363 14.96 63.74 -33.11
CA GLN A 363 13.60 63.55 -32.58
C GLN A 363 12.60 63.04 -33.64
N GLU A 364 12.71 63.50 -34.90
CA GLU A 364 11.85 63.02 -36.00
C GLU A 364 12.07 61.55 -36.33
N GLN A 365 13.33 61.09 -36.35
CA GLN A 365 13.68 59.70 -36.60
C GLN A 365 13.16 58.77 -35.49
N ILE A 366 13.18 59.24 -34.24
CA ILE A 366 12.63 58.50 -33.09
C ILE A 366 11.11 58.38 -33.18
N ILE A 367 10.40 59.45 -33.58
CA ILE A 367 8.94 59.40 -33.78
C ILE A 367 8.60 58.36 -34.87
N LYS A 368 9.32 58.38 -35.99
CA LYS A 368 9.10 57.43 -37.09
C LYS A 368 9.37 55.97 -36.69
N LEU A 369 10.40 55.73 -35.88
CA LEU A 369 10.67 54.41 -35.29
C LEU A 369 9.47 53.93 -34.44
N GLN A 370 8.91 54.82 -33.62
CA GLN A 370 7.77 54.50 -32.77
C GLN A 370 6.52 54.16 -33.59
N GLU A 371 6.23 54.92 -34.64
CA GLU A 371 5.11 54.67 -35.55
C GLU A 371 5.25 53.33 -36.30
N ASP A 372 6.43 53.04 -36.85
CA ASP A 372 6.70 51.79 -37.56
C ASP A 372 6.59 50.58 -36.61
N TYR A 373 6.96 50.73 -35.33
CA TYR A 373 6.78 49.67 -34.32
C TYR A 373 5.30 49.45 -33.97
N GLN A 374 4.51 50.52 -33.79
CA GLN A 374 3.09 50.41 -33.45
C GLN A 374 2.24 49.74 -34.54
N LYS A 375 2.67 49.81 -35.81
CA LYS A 375 1.99 49.15 -36.94
C LYS A 375 2.25 47.64 -37.03
N LEU A 376 3.15 47.07 -36.22
CA LEU A 376 3.46 45.63 -36.25
C LEU A 376 2.37 44.78 -35.58
N PRO A 377 1.97 43.63 -36.15
CA PRO A 377 1.01 42.71 -35.53
C PRO A 377 1.57 42.14 -34.22
N GLN A 378 0.84 42.33 -33.10
CA GLN A 378 1.40 42.10 -31.75
C GLN A 378 1.35 40.64 -31.25
N LYS A 379 0.57 39.72 -31.84
CA LYS A 379 0.57 38.28 -31.46
C LYS A 379 0.39 37.35 -32.66
N GLU A 380 1.16 36.24 -32.68
CA GLU A 380 0.90 35.09 -33.58
C GLU A 380 -0.41 34.41 -33.17
N LEU A 381 -1.20 33.95 -34.13
CA LEU A 381 -2.45 33.22 -33.87
C LEU A 381 -2.11 31.83 -33.30
N LYS A 382 -2.61 31.53 -32.11
CA LYS A 382 -2.46 30.21 -31.48
C LYS A 382 -3.24 29.17 -32.27
N ILE A 383 -2.55 28.19 -32.86
CA ILE A 383 -3.18 27.00 -33.45
C ILE A 383 -3.59 26.09 -32.29
N GLU A 384 -4.85 26.17 -31.87
CA GLU A 384 -5.40 25.24 -30.86
C GLU A 384 -5.53 23.84 -31.47
N GLN A 385 -4.68 22.91 -31.01
CA GLN A 385 -4.89 21.49 -31.20
C GLN A 385 -6.13 21.06 -30.40
N SER A 386 -7.32 21.16 -31.01
CA SER A 386 -8.51 20.54 -30.45
C SER A 386 -8.30 19.01 -30.42
N LYS A 387 -8.45 18.41 -29.24
CA LYS A 387 -8.48 16.95 -29.01
C LYS A 387 -9.59 16.34 -29.88
N SER A 388 -9.21 15.90 -31.08
CA SER A 388 -10.05 15.19 -32.05
C SER A 388 -9.60 13.74 -32.14
N ASP A 389 -9.76 12.98 -31.06
CA ASP A 389 -9.55 11.52 -31.09
C ASP A 389 -10.81 10.76 -31.55
N ASN A 390 -11.97 11.42 -31.61
CA ASN A 390 -13.24 10.74 -31.91
C ASN A 390 -13.55 10.63 -33.42
N SER A 391 -12.98 11.44 -34.31
CA SER A 391 -13.32 11.39 -35.75
C SER A 391 -12.82 10.13 -36.45
N LYS A 392 -11.63 9.63 -36.09
CA LYS A 392 -11.11 8.33 -36.56
C LYS A 392 -11.86 7.15 -35.94
N GLN A 393 -12.34 7.29 -34.70
CA GLN A 393 -13.18 6.28 -34.06
C GLN A 393 -14.53 6.13 -34.76
N PHE A 394 -15.20 7.22 -35.15
CA PHE A 394 -16.48 7.14 -35.88
C PHE A 394 -16.35 6.44 -37.25
N LEU A 395 -15.23 6.63 -37.97
CA LEU A 395 -14.95 5.92 -39.22
C LEU A 395 -14.69 4.41 -39.00
N LEU A 396 -13.93 4.05 -37.96
CA LEU A 396 -13.66 2.65 -37.60
C LEU A 396 -14.91 1.90 -37.12
N PHE A 397 -15.67 2.49 -36.19
CA PHE A 397 -16.92 1.90 -35.70
C PHE A 397 -17.98 1.81 -36.79
N GLY A 398 -18.12 2.84 -37.63
CA GLY A 398 -19.01 2.81 -38.79
C GLY A 398 -18.66 1.70 -39.77
N GLY A 399 -17.36 1.49 -40.04
CA GLY A 399 -16.88 0.40 -40.89
C GLY A 399 -17.18 -1.00 -40.33
N ILE A 400 -16.94 -1.22 -39.03
CA ILE A 400 -17.21 -2.51 -38.37
C ILE A 400 -18.71 -2.81 -38.38
N ILE A 401 -19.55 -1.85 -37.98
CA ILE A 401 -21.01 -2.02 -37.95
C ILE A 401 -21.55 -2.28 -39.36
N PHE A 402 -20.98 -1.64 -40.38
CA PHE A 402 -21.35 -1.89 -41.77
C PHE A 402 -21.05 -3.33 -42.19
N VAL A 403 -19.86 -3.86 -41.89
CA VAL A 403 -19.48 -5.24 -42.22
C VAL A 403 -20.32 -6.26 -41.44
N VAL A 404 -20.55 -6.04 -40.15
CA VAL A 404 -21.44 -6.89 -39.34
C VAL A 404 -22.87 -6.86 -39.87
N GLY A 405 -23.36 -5.69 -40.29
CA GLY A 405 -24.65 -5.54 -40.94
C GLY A 405 -24.75 -6.34 -42.25
N LEU A 406 -23.70 -6.32 -43.08
CA LEU A 406 -23.65 -7.11 -44.31
C LEU A 406 -23.65 -8.62 -44.05
N ILE A 407 -23.00 -9.09 -42.99
CA ILE A 407 -23.04 -10.51 -42.58
C ILE A 407 -24.44 -10.88 -42.07
N LEU A 408 -25.04 -10.01 -41.24
CA LEU A 408 -26.39 -10.22 -40.69
C LEU A 408 -27.49 -10.22 -41.77
N LEU A 409 -27.27 -9.65 -42.95
CA LEU A 409 -28.23 -9.74 -44.06
C LEU A 409 -28.52 -11.19 -44.49
N PHE A 410 -27.58 -12.12 -44.29
CA PHE A 410 -27.75 -13.53 -44.65
C PHE A 410 -28.43 -14.36 -43.55
N ILE A 411 -28.45 -13.86 -42.32
CA ILE A 411 -28.97 -14.57 -41.14
C ILE A 411 -30.32 -13.98 -40.69
N ALA A 412 -30.44 -12.65 -40.64
CA ALA A 412 -31.62 -11.92 -40.18
C ALA A 412 -31.76 -10.59 -40.96
N ARG A 413 -32.40 -10.65 -42.14
CA ARG A 413 -32.43 -9.57 -43.14
C ARG A 413 -32.80 -8.18 -42.61
N VAL A 414 -33.84 -8.07 -41.79
CA VAL A 414 -34.32 -6.77 -41.28
C VAL A 414 -33.27 -6.07 -40.41
N PHE A 415 -32.61 -6.83 -39.53
CA PHE A 415 -31.55 -6.30 -38.68
C PHE A 415 -30.27 -6.00 -39.46
N GLY A 416 -29.98 -6.79 -40.51
CA GLY A 416 -28.88 -6.53 -41.42
C GLY A 416 -28.98 -5.19 -42.15
N PHE A 417 -30.16 -4.83 -42.68
CA PHE A 417 -30.39 -3.54 -43.35
C PHE A 417 -30.28 -2.35 -42.38
N LEU A 418 -30.80 -2.49 -41.16
CA LEU A 418 -30.70 -1.44 -40.13
C LEU A 418 -29.23 -1.19 -39.73
N ALA A 419 -28.47 -2.25 -39.45
CA ALA A 419 -27.07 -2.12 -39.05
C ALA A 419 -26.20 -1.51 -40.17
N SER A 420 -26.40 -1.94 -41.43
CA SER A 420 -25.65 -1.39 -42.57
C SER A 420 -26.02 0.07 -42.88
N GLY A 421 -27.29 0.47 -42.75
CA GLY A 421 -27.70 1.88 -42.87
C GLY A 421 -27.04 2.79 -41.81
N VAL A 422 -26.99 2.34 -40.56
CA VAL A 422 -26.35 3.07 -39.46
C VAL A 422 -24.82 3.18 -39.66
N GLY A 423 -24.18 2.10 -40.11
CA GLY A 423 -22.74 2.10 -40.42
C GLY A 423 -22.36 3.13 -41.50
N LEU A 424 -23.12 3.20 -42.59
CA LEU A 424 -22.90 4.17 -43.67
C LEU A 424 -23.10 5.62 -43.20
N ALA A 425 -24.13 5.89 -42.40
CA ALA A 425 -24.39 7.23 -41.87
C ALA A 425 -23.23 7.73 -41.00
N LEU A 426 -22.64 6.86 -40.16
CA LEU A 426 -21.49 7.19 -39.33
C LEU A 426 -20.22 7.48 -40.15
N ILE A 427 -20.01 6.76 -41.26
CA ILE A 427 -18.87 6.99 -42.15
C ILE A 427 -18.97 8.35 -42.84
N VAL A 428 -20.16 8.71 -43.36
CA VAL A 428 -20.40 10.00 -44.01
C VAL A 428 -20.24 11.16 -43.02
N PHE A 429 -20.76 10.99 -41.80
CA PHE A 429 -20.63 11.99 -40.75
C PHE A 429 -19.18 12.20 -40.30
N GLY A 430 -18.40 11.13 -40.13
CA GLY A 430 -16.98 11.21 -39.78
C GLY A 430 -16.13 11.92 -40.84
N SER A 431 -16.36 11.62 -42.12
CA SER A 431 -15.63 12.20 -43.24
C SER A 431 -15.95 13.68 -43.51
N TYR A 432 -17.20 14.11 -43.28
CA TYR A 432 -17.58 15.53 -43.35
C TYR A 432 -16.85 16.37 -42.29
N ARG A 433 -16.74 15.87 -41.06
CA ARG A 433 -16.12 16.60 -39.93
C ARG A 433 -14.61 16.77 -40.09
N GLN A 434 -13.91 15.77 -40.63
CA GLN A 434 -12.47 15.83 -40.89
C GLN A 434 -12.09 16.88 -41.94
N LYS A 435 -12.93 17.08 -42.96
CA LYS A 435 -12.70 18.04 -44.05
C LYS A 435 -12.86 19.50 -43.61
N GLN A 436 -13.63 19.77 -42.55
CA GLN A 436 -13.73 21.11 -41.95
C GLN A 436 -12.50 21.47 -41.10
N THR A 437 -11.94 20.51 -40.35
CA THR A 437 -10.79 20.79 -39.45
C THR A 437 -9.50 21.12 -40.21
N GLN A 438 -9.30 20.49 -41.38
CA GLN A 438 -8.10 20.69 -42.20
C GLN A 438 -8.05 22.08 -42.87
N LYS A 439 -9.21 22.62 -43.28
CA LYS A 439 -9.32 23.92 -43.94
C LYS A 439 -9.02 25.11 -43.00
N THR A 440 -9.28 24.95 -41.71
CA THR A 440 -8.98 25.95 -40.65
C THR A 440 -7.51 26.00 -40.23
N VAL A 441 -6.75 24.91 -40.39
CA VAL A 441 -5.32 24.87 -40.02
C VAL A 441 -4.44 25.50 -41.12
N GLU A 442 -4.76 25.27 -42.40
CA GLU A 442 -4.03 25.85 -43.52
C GLU A 442 -4.15 27.39 -43.60
N THR A 443 -5.32 27.95 -43.30
CA THR A 443 -5.53 29.41 -43.31
C THR A 443 -4.83 30.13 -42.15
N ALA A 444 -4.69 29.49 -40.98
CA ALA A 444 -3.96 30.05 -39.84
C ALA A 444 -2.43 30.02 -40.05
N ALA A 445 -1.91 29.03 -40.77
CA ALA A 445 -0.50 28.91 -41.10
C ALA A 445 -0.02 30.02 -42.06
N GLU A 446 -0.79 30.31 -43.13
CA GLU A 446 -0.46 31.39 -44.08
C GLU A 446 -0.44 32.79 -43.42
N GLN A 447 -1.31 33.05 -42.45
CA GLN A 447 -1.35 34.33 -41.75
C GLN A 447 -0.15 34.52 -40.80
N ASN A 448 0.28 33.47 -40.10
CA ASN A 448 1.46 33.55 -39.23
C ASN A 448 2.77 33.76 -40.02
N GLU A 449 2.88 33.23 -41.24
CA GLU A 449 4.05 33.45 -42.09
C GLU A 449 4.18 34.92 -42.53
N LYS A 450 3.08 35.58 -42.89
CA LYS A 450 3.07 37.02 -43.21
C LYS A 450 3.48 37.90 -42.02
N ILE A 451 3.06 37.56 -40.80
CA ILE A 451 3.46 38.28 -39.58
C ILE A 451 4.98 38.19 -39.36
N ARG A 452 5.58 37.01 -39.57
CA ARG A 452 7.05 36.83 -39.47
C ARG A 452 7.83 37.68 -40.47
N GLN A 453 7.38 37.74 -41.72
CA GLN A 453 8.04 38.54 -42.75
C GLN A 453 8.04 40.04 -42.40
N GLN A 454 6.92 40.57 -41.89
CA GLN A 454 6.84 41.98 -41.48
C GLN A 454 7.81 42.30 -40.32
N ARG A 455 7.92 41.42 -39.32
CA ARG A 455 8.84 41.63 -38.18
C ARG A 455 10.31 41.64 -38.60
N GLN A 456 10.71 40.74 -39.50
CA GLN A 456 12.08 40.72 -40.05
C GLN A 456 12.42 42.00 -40.84
N SER A 457 11.44 42.61 -41.51
CA SER A 457 11.66 43.88 -42.23
C SER A 457 11.95 45.06 -41.28
N PHE A 458 11.29 45.11 -40.11
CA PHE A 458 11.54 46.11 -39.07
C PHE A 458 12.95 45.96 -38.47
N GLU A 459 13.34 44.73 -38.14
CA GLU A 459 14.66 44.44 -37.57
C GLU A 459 15.79 44.83 -38.53
N LYS A 460 15.65 44.56 -39.83
CA LYS A 460 16.63 45.00 -40.84
C LYS A 460 16.75 46.52 -40.96
N ARG A 461 15.65 47.28 -40.79
CA ARG A 461 15.65 48.74 -40.96
C ARG A 461 16.31 49.46 -39.80
N TYR A 462 16.04 49.04 -38.56
CA TYR A 462 16.48 49.76 -37.36
C TYR A 462 17.57 49.04 -36.56
N GLY A 463 17.89 47.79 -36.93
CA GLY A 463 18.83 46.95 -36.20
C GLY A 463 18.35 46.52 -34.82
N ILE A 464 17.04 46.63 -34.54
CA ILE A 464 16.42 46.34 -33.25
C ILE A 464 15.38 45.23 -33.43
N ASN A 465 15.45 44.18 -32.60
CA ASN A 465 14.52 43.06 -32.67
C ASN A 465 13.19 43.42 -31.98
N PRO A 466 12.03 43.29 -32.66
CA PRO A 466 10.76 43.76 -32.11
C PRO A 466 10.07 42.80 -31.12
N ILE A 467 10.55 41.56 -30.95
CA ILE A 467 9.78 40.46 -30.30
C ILE A 467 9.55 40.67 -28.79
N ASN A 468 10.41 41.42 -28.10
CA ASN A 468 10.26 41.77 -26.67
C ASN A 468 10.69 43.23 -26.39
N LEU A 469 10.56 44.11 -27.39
CA LEU A 469 11.03 45.49 -27.29
C LEU A 469 10.00 46.37 -26.57
N ASP A 470 10.39 47.00 -25.45
CA ASP A 470 9.63 48.12 -24.88
C ASP A 470 10.07 49.43 -25.56
N ILE A 471 9.38 49.77 -26.64
CA ILE A 471 9.71 50.96 -27.43
C ILE A 471 9.59 52.25 -26.60
N ASN A 472 8.70 52.30 -25.60
CA ASN A 472 8.49 53.51 -24.82
C ASN A 472 9.61 53.69 -23.80
N ASN A 473 10.08 52.61 -23.18
CA ASN A 473 11.22 52.68 -22.27
C ASN A 473 12.50 53.12 -23.01
N LEU A 474 12.78 52.51 -24.17
CA LEU A 474 13.94 52.84 -24.99
C LEU A 474 13.95 54.32 -25.43
N ILE A 475 12.79 54.90 -25.76
CA ILE A 475 12.67 56.33 -26.11
C ILE A 475 12.88 57.23 -24.90
N ASN A 476 12.41 56.84 -23.71
CA ASN A 476 12.63 57.59 -22.47
C ASN A 476 14.11 57.63 -22.09
N GLU A 477 14.83 56.51 -22.20
CA GLU A 477 16.27 56.44 -21.95
C GLU A 477 17.06 57.31 -22.94
N TRP A 478 16.68 57.34 -24.22
CA TRP A 478 17.25 58.26 -25.21
C TRP A 478 17.07 59.73 -24.82
N ARG A 479 15.89 60.09 -24.28
CA ARG A 479 15.63 61.46 -23.83
C ARG A 479 16.51 61.84 -22.65
N GLN A 480 16.67 60.94 -21.67
CA GLN A 480 17.55 61.16 -20.52
C GLN A 480 19.00 61.34 -20.97
N TYR A 481 19.48 60.52 -21.91
CA TYR A 481 20.82 60.63 -22.46
C TYR A 481 21.10 62.01 -23.10
N LYS A 482 20.11 62.61 -23.79
CA LYS A 482 20.24 63.95 -24.38
C LYS A 482 20.35 65.07 -23.34
N VAL A 483 19.70 64.92 -22.18
CA VAL A 483 19.81 65.89 -21.07
C VAL A 483 21.22 65.90 -20.49
N LEU A 484 21.83 64.73 -20.30
CA LEU A 484 23.19 64.62 -19.78
C LEU A 484 24.22 65.32 -20.68
N ILE A 485 24.08 65.24 -22.00
CA ILE A 485 24.93 65.97 -22.96
C ILE A 485 24.82 67.50 -22.75
N GLN A 486 23.62 68.02 -22.49
CA GLN A 486 23.44 69.45 -22.24
C GLN A 486 24.08 69.88 -20.92
N ASN A 487 23.96 69.07 -19.86
CA ASN A 487 24.56 69.36 -18.56
C ASN A 487 26.09 69.44 -18.64
N LEU A 488 26.72 68.54 -19.38
CA LEU A 488 28.17 68.51 -19.57
C LEU A 488 28.67 69.76 -20.33
N LYS A 489 27.88 70.24 -21.30
CA LYS A 489 28.18 71.49 -22.02
C LYS A 489 28.12 72.71 -21.07
N ARG A 490 27.12 72.78 -20.18
CA ARG A 490 26.96 73.87 -19.22
C ARG A 490 28.09 73.89 -18.17
N ASN A 491 28.50 72.73 -17.67
CA ASN A 491 29.55 72.62 -16.65
C ASN A 491 30.92 73.08 -17.20
N ASN A 492 31.24 72.75 -18.45
CA ASN A 492 32.47 73.21 -19.10
C ASN A 492 32.54 74.73 -19.29
N GLN A 493 31.40 75.40 -19.51
CA GLN A 493 31.36 76.86 -19.62
C GLN A 493 31.76 77.55 -18.30
N ARG A 494 31.25 77.05 -17.16
CA ARG A 494 31.58 77.60 -15.82
C ARG A 494 33.06 77.43 -15.46
N LYS A 495 33.66 76.30 -15.86
CA LYS A 495 35.09 76.04 -15.65
C LYS A 495 35.99 77.11 -16.29
N ASN A 496 35.63 77.57 -17.49
CA ASN A 496 36.38 78.60 -18.22
C ASN A 496 36.22 80.00 -17.59
N GLU A 497 35.06 80.32 -17.00
CA GLU A 497 34.85 81.59 -16.29
C GLU A 497 35.76 81.74 -15.07
N LEU A 498 35.90 80.67 -14.27
CA LEU A 498 36.71 80.68 -13.04
C LEU A 498 38.20 80.90 -13.32
N ILE A 499 38.72 80.35 -14.42
CA ILE A 499 40.11 80.59 -14.86
C ILE A 499 40.32 82.07 -15.19
N GLY A 500 39.32 82.75 -15.78
CA GLY A 500 39.41 84.17 -16.14
C GLY A 500 39.56 85.13 -14.95
N LEU A 501 39.11 84.75 -13.74
CA LEU A 501 39.10 85.63 -12.56
C LEU A 501 40.45 85.71 -11.82
N VAL A 502 41.28 84.66 -11.88
CA VAL A 502 42.53 84.58 -11.09
C VAL A 502 43.77 85.11 -11.81
N THR A 503 43.75 85.10 -13.14
CA THR A 503 44.86 85.58 -13.98
C THR A 503 45.38 86.98 -13.62
N PRO A 504 44.56 87.99 -13.26
CA PRO A 504 45.07 89.34 -12.91
C PRO A 504 45.81 89.41 -11.56
N ILE A 505 45.41 88.60 -10.57
CA ILE A 505 46.02 88.58 -9.22
C ILE A 505 47.40 87.93 -9.28
N ALA A 506 47.55 86.90 -10.12
CA ALA A 506 48.81 86.22 -10.35
C ALA A 506 49.90 87.18 -10.88
N VAL A 507 49.54 88.11 -11.77
CA VAL A 507 50.49 89.08 -12.34
C VAL A 507 51.03 90.04 -11.28
N GLN A 508 50.17 90.62 -10.42
CA GLN A 508 50.60 91.60 -9.40
C GLN A 508 51.52 91.00 -8.32
N LEU A 509 51.31 89.74 -7.95
CA LEU A 509 52.15 89.05 -6.96
C LEU A 509 53.50 88.64 -7.51
N GLY A 510 53.58 88.41 -8.82
CA GLY A 510 54.84 88.13 -9.49
C GLY A 510 55.81 89.32 -9.47
N ASP A 511 55.28 90.55 -9.59
CA ASP A 511 56.09 91.77 -9.61
C ASP A 511 56.70 92.13 -8.23
N GLU A 512 55.96 91.96 -7.12
CA GLU A 512 56.42 92.35 -5.78
C GLU A 512 57.44 91.36 -5.18
N LEU A 513 57.39 90.10 -5.62
CA LEU A 513 58.25 89.01 -5.14
C LEU A 513 59.32 88.58 -6.16
N ASN A 514 59.33 89.18 -7.36
CA ASN A 514 60.18 88.80 -8.49
C ASN A 514 60.11 87.29 -8.87
N GLN A 515 58.89 86.74 -9.08
CA GLN A 515 58.69 85.33 -9.46
C GLN A 515 57.50 85.09 -10.42
N THR A 516 57.48 83.99 -11.17
CA THR A 516 56.36 83.64 -12.09
C THR A 516 55.22 82.93 -11.36
N VAL A 517 53.98 83.42 -11.53
CA VAL A 517 52.78 82.89 -10.88
C VAL A 517 51.71 82.62 -11.95
N SER A 518 51.20 81.38 -12.08
CA SER A 518 50.31 81.01 -13.22
C SER A 518 49.11 80.13 -12.87
N THR A 519 49.19 79.34 -11.80
CA THR A 519 48.11 78.47 -11.34
C THR A 519 47.47 79.01 -10.06
N PHE A 520 46.28 78.50 -9.71
CA PHE A 520 45.62 78.83 -8.43
C PHE A 520 46.51 78.53 -7.20
N GLU A 521 47.39 77.54 -7.30
CA GLU A 521 48.27 77.13 -6.20
C GLU A 521 49.46 78.08 -6.03
N ASP A 522 50.01 78.58 -7.15
CA ASP A 522 51.12 79.54 -7.15
C ASP A 522 50.71 80.89 -6.51
N VAL A 523 49.49 81.35 -6.77
CA VAL A 523 48.97 82.64 -6.27
C VAL A 523 48.88 82.66 -4.75
N LEU A 524 48.50 81.55 -4.13
CA LEU A 524 48.33 81.46 -2.68
C LEU A 524 49.68 81.42 -1.94
N ASN A 525 50.67 80.73 -2.50
CA ASN A 525 52.02 80.65 -1.93
C ASN A 525 52.75 82.01 -1.93
N ALA A 526 52.57 82.80 -2.99
CA ALA A 526 53.15 84.14 -3.08
C ALA A 526 52.63 85.08 -1.97
N LEU A 527 51.33 85.01 -1.64
CA LEU A 527 50.74 85.84 -0.58
C LEU A 527 51.27 85.51 0.83
N ASP A 528 51.72 84.26 1.07
CA ASP A 528 52.24 83.84 2.37
C ASP A 528 53.64 84.38 2.69
N GLN A 529 54.53 84.41 1.70
CA GLN A 529 55.91 84.91 1.86
C GLN A 529 55.96 86.40 2.26
N LEU A 530 55.01 87.19 1.78
CA LEU A 530 54.89 88.62 2.06
C LEU A 530 54.45 88.92 3.51
N THR A 531 53.73 88.01 4.15
CA THR A 531 53.24 88.15 5.54
C THR A 531 54.36 87.97 6.57
N GLU A 532 55.34 87.11 6.28
CA GLU A 532 56.38 86.72 7.21
C GLU A 532 57.42 87.83 7.45
N LYS A 533 57.72 88.62 6.41
CA LYS A 533 58.74 89.68 6.44
C LYS A 533 58.36 90.87 7.33
N ILE A 534 57.08 91.21 7.44
CA ILE A 534 56.57 92.36 8.22
C ILE A 534 56.55 92.08 9.73
N ASN A 535 56.33 90.83 10.15
CA ASN A 535 56.19 90.47 11.56
C ASN A 535 57.50 90.51 12.36
N LEU A 536 58.65 90.40 11.69
CA LEU A 536 59.97 90.31 12.34
C LEU A 536 60.49 91.66 12.87
N GLU A 537 60.16 92.78 12.21
CA GLU A 537 60.63 94.11 12.61
C GLU A 537 59.86 94.67 13.82
N LYS A 538 58.55 94.37 13.91
CA LYS A 538 57.69 94.79 15.01
C LYS A 538 58.05 94.14 16.36
N LEU A 539 58.42 92.86 16.33
CA LEU A 539 58.75 92.05 17.52
C LEU A 539 60.00 92.56 18.28
N ARG A 540 60.92 93.23 17.57
CA ARG A 540 62.20 93.68 18.13
C ARG A 540 62.03 94.91 19.04
N ARG A 541 61.09 95.80 18.73
CA ARG A 541 60.81 97.03 19.49
C ARG A 541 60.01 96.76 20.77
N GLU A 542 59.01 95.87 20.73
CA GLU A 542 58.18 95.52 21.89
C GLU A 542 58.97 94.84 23.03
N LYS A 543 60.08 94.17 22.70
CA LYS A 543 60.93 93.45 23.65
C LYS A 543 61.75 94.35 24.56
N GLN A 544 62.18 95.52 24.08
CA GLN A 544 63.03 96.45 24.84
C GLN A 544 62.21 97.20 25.92
N THR A 545 60.98 97.57 25.60
CA THR A 545 60.06 98.29 26.50
C THR A 545 59.43 97.37 27.55
N SER A 546 59.10 96.12 27.19
CA SER A 546 58.50 95.15 28.13
C SER A 546 59.47 94.66 29.21
N LEU A 547 60.77 94.56 28.92
CA LEU A 547 61.79 94.12 29.89
C LEU A 547 62.01 95.14 31.03
N LYS A 548 61.83 96.45 30.80
CA LYS A 548 61.91 97.48 31.87
C LYS A 548 60.72 97.42 32.84
N ASN A 549 59.51 97.22 32.33
CA ASN A 549 58.30 97.20 33.16
C ASN A 549 58.16 95.89 33.96
N SER A 550 58.55 94.75 33.39
CA SER A 550 58.52 93.45 34.08
C SER A 550 59.43 93.35 35.32
N LEU A 551 60.46 94.20 35.45
CA LEU A 551 61.36 94.20 36.62
C LEU A 551 60.69 94.82 37.86
N VAL A 552 59.82 95.81 37.66
CA VAL A 552 59.13 96.54 38.73
C VAL A 552 57.96 95.71 39.26
N GLU A 553 57.12 95.18 38.37
CA GLU A 553 55.96 94.35 38.74
C GLU A 553 56.38 93.06 39.49
N ASN A 554 57.50 92.45 39.12
CA ASN A 554 57.98 91.22 39.76
C ASN A 554 58.38 91.42 41.24
N LYS A 555 58.79 92.63 41.65
CA LYS A 555 59.11 92.93 43.06
C LYS A 555 57.87 92.99 43.94
N ASP A 556 56.77 93.53 43.42
CA ASP A 556 55.55 93.76 44.19
C ASP A 556 54.75 92.47 44.38
N GLU A 557 54.66 91.63 43.34
CA GLU A 557 53.98 90.32 43.41
C GLU A 557 54.63 89.35 44.42
N LEU A 558 55.95 89.40 44.56
CA LEU A 558 56.69 88.52 45.47
C LEU A 558 56.31 88.76 46.94
N ASN A 559 56.09 90.01 47.32
CA ASN A 559 55.71 90.38 48.70
C ASN A 559 54.27 89.98 49.04
N GLU A 560 53.36 90.06 48.07
CA GLU A 560 51.94 89.73 48.27
C GLU A 560 51.72 88.22 48.47
N ILE A 561 52.36 87.39 47.63
CA ILE A 561 52.23 85.93 47.67
C ILE A 561 52.81 85.36 48.97
N THR A 562 53.95 85.89 49.43
CA THR A 562 54.60 85.45 50.68
C THR A 562 53.73 85.72 51.91
N THR A 563 52.88 86.75 51.87
CA THR A 563 51.95 87.10 52.96
C THR A 563 50.71 86.17 52.96
N LYS A 564 50.14 85.87 51.78
CA LYS A 564 49.00 84.95 51.63
C LYS A 564 49.36 83.52 52.06
N LEU A 565 50.58 83.06 51.77
CA LEU A 565 51.05 81.73 52.15
C LEU A 565 51.05 81.51 53.68
N LYS A 566 51.49 82.50 54.45
CA LYS A 566 51.51 82.43 55.93
C LYS A 566 50.11 82.28 56.55
N ILE A 567 49.10 82.89 55.94
CA ILE A 567 47.70 82.86 56.43
C ILE A 567 47.09 81.47 56.24
N ILE A 568 47.35 80.81 55.10
CA ILE A 568 46.81 79.47 54.81
C ILE A 568 47.43 78.42 55.72
N LEU A 569 48.75 78.49 55.95
CA LEU A 569 49.45 77.58 56.87
C LEU A 569 48.93 77.73 58.31
N ALA A 570 48.69 78.96 58.77
CA ALA A 570 48.12 79.23 60.09
C ALA A 570 46.70 78.68 60.29
N LYS A 571 45.83 78.78 59.27
CA LYS A 571 44.44 78.23 59.31
C LYS A 571 44.40 76.71 59.40
N ALA A 572 45.36 76.05 58.78
CA ALA A 572 45.48 74.60 58.79
C ALA A 572 46.24 74.05 60.02
N GLN A 573 46.59 74.91 60.99
CA GLN A 573 47.36 74.57 62.20
C GLN A 573 48.68 73.85 61.91
N VAL A 574 49.32 74.19 60.79
CA VAL A 574 50.59 73.60 60.34
C VAL A 574 51.62 74.69 60.13
N SER A 575 52.86 74.43 60.53
CA SER A 575 53.96 75.40 60.48
C SER A 575 54.65 75.46 59.11
N SER A 576 54.43 74.45 58.26
CA SER A 576 55.05 74.34 56.93
C SER A 576 54.20 73.53 55.95
N LEU A 577 54.48 73.68 54.65
CA LEU A 577 53.85 72.88 53.60
C LEU A 577 54.12 71.37 53.76
N ALA A 578 55.32 71.00 54.24
CA ALA A 578 55.71 69.62 54.50
C ALA A 578 54.88 68.98 55.62
N GLU A 579 54.48 69.76 56.62
CA GLU A 579 53.61 69.31 57.71
C GLU A 579 52.14 69.16 57.23
N TYR A 580 51.70 70.02 56.31
CA TYR A 580 50.38 69.91 55.66
C TYR A 580 50.26 68.67 54.74
N GLU A 581 51.36 68.28 54.08
CA GLU A 581 51.44 67.06 53.26
C GLU A 581 51.28 65.77 54.07
N GLN A 582 51.69 65.76 55.34
CA GLN A 582 51.49 64.60 56.22
C GLN A 582 50.00 64.40 56.55
N VAL A 583 49.25 65.48 56.77
CA VAL A 583 47.79 65.43 57.02
C VAL A 583 47.04 64.89 55.80
N GLN A 584 47.45 65.27 54.57
CA GLN A 584 46.89 64.74 53.33
C GLN A 584 47.12 63.23 53.19
N LYS A 585 48.32 62.73 53.48
CA LYS A 585 48.63 61.29 53.42
C LYS A 585 47.76 60.47 54.36
N GLN A 586 47.48 60.98 55.56
CA GLN A 586 46.59 60.30 56.51
C GLN A 586 45.14 60.29 56.02
N LYS A 587 44.65 61.38 55.43
CA LYS A 587 43.30 61.47 54.83
C LYS A 587 43.11 60.49 53.67
N LEU A 588 44.06 60.41 52.74
CA LEU A 588 44.02 59.46 51.61
C LEU A 588 43.98 57.99 52.07
N LYS A 589 44.66 57.67 53.18
CA LYS A 589 44.61 56.32 53.77
C LYS A 589 43.21 55.99 54.32
N GLN A 590 42.54 56.95 54.96
CA GLN A 590 41.17 56.78 55.45
C GLN A 590 40.14 56.72 54.31
N ASP A 591 40.30 57.52 53.26
CA ASP A 591 39.40 57.47 52.09
C ASP A 591 39.51 56.14 51.34
N LYS A 592 40.71 55.52 51.30
CA LYS A 592 40.89 54.17 50.76
C LYS A 592 40.15 53.10 51.59
N ILE A 593 40.17 53.22 52.91
CA ILE A 593 39.41 52.32 53.82
C ILE A 593 37.90 52.54 53.62
N GLN A 594 37.45 53.78 53.51
CA GLN A 594 36.04 54.13 53.29
C GLN A 594 35.52 53.62 51.94
N ASN A 595 36.26 53.80 50.85
CA ASN A 595 35.90 53.27 49.53
C ASN A 595 35.84 51.73 49.52
N GLN A 596 36.71 51.05 50.29
CA GLN A 596 36.63 49.60 50.46
C GLN A 596 35.38 49.17 51.25
N ILE A 597 34.99 49.95 52.27
CA ILE A 597 33.73 49.73 53.01
C ILE A 597 32.53 49.92 52.09
N ASP A 598 32.51 50.97 51.27
CA ASP A 598 31.38 51.28 50.40
C ASP A 598 31.24 50.26 49.26
N ALA A 599 32.36 49.81 48.69
CA ALA A 599 32.37 48.71 47.73
C ALA A 599 31.88 47.38 48.34
N LEU A 600 32.32 47.05 49.56
CA LEU A 600 31.85 45.85 50.27
C LEU A 600 30.39 45.96 50.70
N LYS A 601 29.91 47.14 51.14
CA LYS A 601 28.49 47.38 51.47
C LYS A 601 27.60 47.25 50.24
N SER A 602 28.01 47.80 49.10
CA SER A 602 27.30 47.69 47.84
C SER A 602 27.23 46.23 47.36
N ASN A 603 28.34 45.50 47.43
CA ASN A 603 28.39 44.08 47.04
C ASN A 603 27.58 43.15 47.96
N LEU A 604 27.44 43.49 49.24
CA LEU A 604 26.71 42.67 50.23
C LEU A 604 25.26 43.16 50.47
N GLN A 605 24.81 44.20 49.75
CA GLN A 605 23.62 44.99 50.06
C GLN A 605 22.36 44.15 50.31
N ASN A 606 22.08 43.19 49.43
CA ASN A 606 20.86 42.38 49.49
C ASN A 606 20.96 41.20 50.47
N ASP A 607 22.18 40.85 50.93
CA ASP A 607 22.46 39.64 51.71
C ASP A 607 22.82 39.98 53.19
N LEU A 608 22.86 41.27 53.56
CA LEU A 608 23.32 41.77 54.88
C LEU A 608 22.48 41.28 56.08
N SER A 609 21.16 41.14 55.91
CA SER A 609 20.25 40.63 56.95
C SER A 609 20.48 39.14 57.22
N GLU A 610 20.65 38.36 56.16
CA GLU A 610 20.91 36.92 56.22
C GLU A 610 22.33 36.63 56.75
N LEU A 611 23.33 37.41 56.35
CA LEU A 611 24.71 37.34 56.88
C LEU A 611 24.78 37.63 58.39
N LYS A 612 24.00 38.59 58.88
CA LYS A 612 23.87 38.87 60.33
C LYS A 612 23.24 37.71 61.10
N SER A 613 22.23 37.05 60.51
CA SER A 613 21.62 35.85 61.09
C SER A 613 22.62 34.69 61.11
N TYR A 614 23.36 34.50 60.02
CA TYR A 614 24.39 33.47 59.88
C TYR A 614 25.51 33.62 60.93
N ALA A 615 25.94 34.86 61.19
CA ALA A 615 26.96 35.18 62.19
C ALA A 615 26.61 34.71 63.62
N LYS A 616 25.33 34.70 63.99
CA LYS A 616 24.87 34.31 65.34
C LYS A 616 25.00 32.82 65.62
N ASN A 617 24.95 31.98 64.59
CA ASN A 617 24.88 30.51 64.73
C ASN A 617 25.84 29.79 63.74
N LYS A 618 27.06 30.29 63.58
CA LYS A 618 28.07 29.81 62.59
C LYS A 618 28.24 28.28 62.58
N THR A 619 28.39 27.66 63.74
CA THR A 619 28.61 26.20 63.87
C THR A 619 27.39 25.38 63.45
N LYS A 620 26.17 25.87 63.75
CA LYS A 620 24.93 25.20 63.36
C LYS A 620 24.76 25.21 61.83
N ASN A 621 24.96 26.37 61.21
CA ASN A 621 24.82 26.51 59.77
C ASN A 621 25.85 25.68 58.99
N GLN A 622 27.09 25.56 59.49
CA GLN A 622 28.10 24.68 58.89
C GLN A 622 27.68 23.20 58.95
N ASN A 623 27.08 22.76 60.05
CA ASN A 623 26.56 21.40 60.18
C ASN A 623 25.33 21.16 59.30
N ASP A 624 24.43 22.16 59.18
CA ASP A 624 23.26 22.09 58.31
C ASP A 624 23.66 21.96 56.84
N LEU A 625 24.72 22.66 56.40
CA LEU A 625 25.27 22.55 55.05
C LEU A 625 25.86 21.15 54.76
N ALA A 626 26.58 20.57 55.74
CA ALA A 626 27.10 19.20 55.64
C ALA A 626 25.96 18.16 55.59
N ASN A 627 24.91 18.34 56.39
CA ASN A 627 23.73 17.49 56.39
C ASN A 627 22.93 17.58 55.08
N LEU A 628 22.77 18.79 54.53
CA LEU A 628 22.15 19.00 53.21
C LEU A 628 22.93 18.27 52.12
N ARG A 629 24.27 18.33 52.15
CA ARG A 629 25.12 17.61 51.21
C ARG A 629 24.92 16.09 51.27
N LEU A 630 24.82 15.52 52.48
CA LEU A 630 24.53 14.09 52.67
C LEU A 630 23.14 13.71 52.14
N LYS A 631 22.11 14.53 52.41
CA LYS A 631 20.75 14.32 51.90
C LYS A 631 20.69 14.38 50.38
N ILE A 632 21.33 15.37 49.76
CA ILE A 632 21.44 15.50 48.29
C ILE A 632 22.12 14.26 47.70
N SER A 633 23.20 13.77 48.33
CA SER A 633 23.88 12.55 47.89
C SER A 633 22.98 11.32 47.95
N SER A 634 22.23 11.13 49.05
CA SER A 634 21.30 10.00 49.20
C SER A 634 20.15 10.06 48.19
N VAL A 635 19.55 11.24 47.96
CA VAL A 635 18.52 11.42 46.94
C VAL A 635 19.09 11.18 45.54
N HIS A 636 20.33 11.59 45.28
CA HIS A 636 20.99 11.32 44.01
C HIS A 636 21.20 9.82 43.75
N GLU A 637 21.59 9.04 44.76
CA GLU A 637 21.68 7.58 44.65
C GLU A 637 20.30 6.94 44.35
N ASN A 638 19.24 7.41 45.02
CA ASN A 638 17.87 6.95 44.73
C ASN A 638 17.46 7.24 43.29
N ILE A 639 17.75 8.44 42.78
CA ILE A 639 17.47 8.82 41.39
C ILE A 639 18.21 7.87 40.43
N ASN A 640 19.50 7.60 40.67
CA ASN A 640 20.30 6.72 39.82
C ASN A 640 19.73 5.28 39.80
N HIS A 641 19.35 4.75 40.96
CA HIS A 641 18.73 3.42 41.05
C HIS A 641 17.35 3.35 40.38
N LEU A 642 16.54 4.42 40.48
CA LEU A 642 15.25 4.51 39.77
C LEU A 642 15.46 4.63 38.26
N GLN A 643 16.49 5.35 37.80
CA GLN A 643 16.86 5.44 36.39
C GLN A 643 17.29 4.08 35.83
N GLU A 644 18.10 3.32 36.57
CA GLU A 644 18.54 1.97 36.18
C GLU A 644 17.34 1.03 36.03
N LYS A 645 16.42 1.01 37.01
CA LYS A 645 15.17 0.22 36.91
C LYS A 645 14.29 0.66 35.74
N THR A 646 14.20 1.95 35.49
CA THR A 646 13.40 2.50 34.37
C THR A 646 14.00 2.09 33.03
N ALA A 647 15.33 2.07 32.90
CA ALA A 647 16.04 1.59 31.72
C ALA A 647 15.83 0.08 31.51
N GLU A 648 15.91 -0.73 32.57
CA GLU A 648 15.68 -2.18 32.50
C GLU A 648 14.24 -2.50 32.03
N ILE A 649 13.24 -1.82 32.60
CA ILE A 649 11.83 -1.98 32.20
C ILE A 649 11.65 -1.54 30.73
N LYS A 650 12.28 -0.44 30.32
CA LYS A 650 12.21 0.05 28.94
C LYS A 650 12.77 -0.96 27.93
N VAL A 651 13.91 -1.58 28.22
CA VAL A 651 14.50 -2.63 27.36
C VAL A 651 13.55 -3.84 27.26
N LYS A 652 12.96 -4.27 28.38
CA LYS A 652 11.96 -5.36 28.37
C LYS A 652 10.73 -5.02 27.52
N MET A 653 10.27 -3.76 27.57
CA MET A 653 9.16 -3.27 26.75
C MET A 653 9.50 -3.20 25.27
N GLU A 654 10.69 -2.74 24.88
CA GLU A 654 11.14 -2.67 23.49
C GLU A 654 11.22 -4.07 22.84
N ASN A 655 11.64 -5.08 23.60
CA ASN A 655 11.66 -6.48 23.12
C ASN A 655 10.26 -7.07 22.90
N LEU A 656 9.21 -6.52 23.53
CA LEU A 656 7.82 -6.97 23.39
C LEU A 656 7.02 -6.13 22.39
N ALA A 657 7.59 -5.05 21.85
CA ALA A 657 6.85 -4.02 21.13
C ALA A 657 6.66 -4.35 19.64
N ASN A 658 5.78 -5.31 19.34
CA ASN A 658 4.97 -5.26 18.13
C ASN A 658 3.51 -5.02 18.51
N SER A 659 3.17 -3.76 18.81
CA SER A 659 1.82 -3.36 19.26
C SER A 659 0.71 -3.63 18.23
N THR A 660 1.04 -3.91 16.96
CA THR A 660 0.08 -4.29 15.92
C THR A 660 -0.09 -5.79 15.76
N ALA A 661 0.81 -6.62 16.34
CA ALA A 661 0.79 -8.08 16.14
C ALA A 661 -0.53 -8.69 16.61
N VAL A 662 -1.05 -8.33 17.79
CA VAL A 662 -2.33 -8.86 18.28
C VAL A 662 -3.48 -8.55 17.33
N PHE A 663 -3.52 -7.34 16.76
CA PHE A 663 -4.56 -6.95 15.82
C PHE A 663 -4.42 -7.71 14.48
N GLU A 664 -3.19 -7.86 13.99
CA GLU A 664 -2.89 -8.61 12.78
C GLU A 664 -3.24 -10.09 12.93
N GLU A 665 -2.87 -10.72 14.04
CA GLU A 665 -3.20 -12.12 14.34
C GLU A 665 -4.72 -12.33 14.51
N LYS A 666 -5.42 -11.38 15.13
CA LYS A 666 -6.90 -11.40 15.20
C LYS A 666 -7.55 -11.24 13.83
N GLN A 667 -7.01 -10.37 12.97
CA GLN A 667 -7.52 -10.19 11.62
C GLN A 667 -7.29 -11.43 10.75
N LYS A 668 -6.12 -12.08 10.86
CA LYS A 668 -5.84 -13.38 10.21
C LYS A 668 -6.83 -14.44 10.66
N LEU A 669 -7.08 -14.55 11.97
CA LEU A 669 -8.07 -15.48 12.53
C LEU A 669 -9.48 -15.20 11.98
N ALA A 670 -9.89 -13.93 11.91
CA ALA A 670 -11.18 -13.54 11.35
C ALA A 670 -11.31 -13.93 9.87
N ASN A 671 -10.25 -13.72 9.08
CA ASN A 671 -10.20 -14.11 7.67
C ASN A 671 -10.31 -15.63 7.49
N LEU A 672 -9.58 -16.42 8.30
CA LEU A 672 -9.68 -17.88 8.29
C LEU A 672 -11.09 -18.34 8.68
N LYS A 673 -11.70 -17.77 9.73
CA LYS A 673 -13.08 -18.08 10.14
C LYS A 673 -14.10 -17.73 9.04
N ALA A 674 -13.92 -16.63 8.33
CA ALA A 674 -14.76 -16.28 7.18
C ALA A 674 -14.61 -17.28 6.03
N LYS A 675 -13.37 -17.70 5.72
CA LYS A 675 -13.10 -18.74 4.72
C LYS A 675 -13.73 -20.08 5.12
N LEU A 676 -13.71 -20.42 6.41
CA LEU A 676 -14.33 -21.65 6.94
C LEU A 676 -15.82 -21.61 6.70
N LYS A 677 -16.46 -20.49 7.04
CA LYS A 677 -17.90 -20.29 6.85
C LYS A 677 -18.28 -20.48 5.38
N ASN A 678 -17.57 -19.84 4.46
CA ASN A 678 -17.87 -19.92 3.02
C ASN A 678 -17.73 -21.35 2.49
N LEU A 679 -16.62 -22.02 2.77
CA LEU A 679 -16.41 -23.41 2.35
C LEU A 679 -17.41 -24.36 3.02
N SER A 680 -17.78 -24.12 4.28
CA SER A 680 -18.77 -24.94 4.98
C SER A 680 -20.17 -24.82 4.36
N ILE A 681 -20.56 -23.62 3.90
CA ILE A 681 -21.81 -23.42 3.17
C ILE A 681 -21.80 -24.23 1.87
N GLU A 682 -20.72 -24.15 1.10
CA GLU A 682 -20.58 -24.89 -0.16
C GLU A 682 -20.58 -26.42 0.07
N TYR A 683 -19.86 -26.88 1.09
CA TYR A 683 -19.85 -28.28 1.51
C TYR A 683 -21.27 -28.77 1.87
N LEU A 684 -21.98 -28.02 2.71
CA LEU A 684 -23.33 -28.38 3.13
C LEU A 684 -24.31 -28.35 1.96
N ALA A 685 -24.23 -27.36 1.08
CA ALA A 685 -25.06 -27.28 -0.12
C ALA A 685 -24.87 -28.53 -1.00
N ASN A 686 -23.62 -28.91 -1.28
CA ASN A 686 -23.31 -30.11 -2.05
C ASN A 686 -23.79 -31.38 -1.35
N LEU A 687 -23.55 -31.50 -0.05
CA LEU A 687 -23.96 -32.67 0.75
C LEU A 687 -25.48 -32.83 0.78
N PHE A 688 -26.21 -31.76 1.07
CA PHE A 688 -27.67 -31.79 1.14
C PHE A 688 -28.30 -32.04 -0.22
N THR A 689 -27.76 -31.45 -1.29
CA THR A 689 -28.23 -31.71 -2.66
C THR A 689 -28.09 -33.19 -3.02
N ALA A 690 -26.94 -33.80 -2.75
CA ALA A 690 -26.75 -35.24 -2.94
C ALA A 690 -27.75 -36.06 -2.10
N LYS A 691 -27.95 -35.70 -0.82
CA LYS A 691 -28.92 -36.40 0.05
C LYS A 691 -30.36 -36.26 -0.42
N TRP A 692 -30.77 -35.08 -0.90
CA TRP A 692 -32.12 -34.84 -1.39
C TRP A 692 -32.39 -35.59 -2.69
N ILE A 693 -31.45 -35.59 -3.64
CA ILE A 693 -31.58 -36.38 -4.87
C ILE A 693 -31.67 -37.88 -4.51
N GLY A 694 -30.81 -38.36 -3.60
CA GLY A 694 -30.88 -39.74 -3.11
C GLY A 694 -32.25 -40.09 -2.50
N ARG A 695 -32.77 -39.23 -1.62
CA ARG A 695 -34.09 -39.46 -1.00
C ARG A 695 -35.23 -39.37 -2.01
N ALA A 696 -35.14 -38.49 -3.00
CA ALA A 696 -36.13 -38.39 -4.06
C ALA A 696 -36.17 -39.67 -4.91
N LEU A 697 -35.00 -40.23 -5.25
CA LEU A 697 -34.90 -41.53 -5.93
C LEU A 697 -35.49 -42.67 -5.08
N ASP A 698 -35.20 -42.70 -3.77
CA ASP A 698 -35.79 -43.69 -2.86
C ASP A 698 -37.32 -43.63 -2.83
N LEU A 699 -37.87 -42.41 -2.71
CA LEU A 699 -39.33 -42.19 -2.71
C LEU A 699 -39.97 -42.53 -4.05
N ALA A 700 -39.35 -42.13 -5.17
CA ALA A 700 -39.82 -42.46 -6.52
C ALA A 700 -39.84 -43.97 -6.75
N SER A 701 -38.92 -44.71 -6.12
CA SER A 701 -38.91 -46.17 -6.16
C SER A 701 -39.90 -46.84 -5.19
N ASN A 702 -40.86 -46.13 -4.60
CA ASN A 702 -41.88 -46.67 -3.67
C ASN A 702 -41.29 -47.44 -2.47
N GLU A 703 -40.09 -47.06 -2.02
CA GLU A 703 -39.33 -47.75 -0.97
C GLU A 703 -39.15 -49.26 -1.26
N ARG A 704 -39.04 -49.62 -2.54
CA ARG A 704 -38.88 -51.00 -3.02
C ARG A 704 -37.59 -51.63 -2.49
N PHE A 705 -36.49 -50.88 -2.34
CA PHE A 705 -35.23 -51.46 -1.87
C PHE A 705 -35.23 -51.92 -0.40
N PRO A 706 -35.69 -51.13 0.58
CA PRO A 706 -35.89 -51.64 1.93
C PRO A 706 -36.74 -52.92 1.98
N LYS A 707 -37.83 -52.98 1.20
CA LYS A 707 -38.70 -54.16 1.10
C LYS A 707 -37.96 -55.36 0.47
N MET A 708 -37.23 -55.13 -0.63
CA MET A 708 -36.34 -56.13 -1.24
C MET A 708 -35.35 -56.71 -0.22
N LEU A 709 -34.75 -55.87 0.63
CA LEU A 709 -33.83 -56.35 1.66
C LEU A 709 -34.51 -57.20 2.74
N VAL A 710 -35.75 -56.89 3.10
CA VAL A 710 -36.52 -57.74 4.03
C VAL A 710 -36.76 -59.11 3.39
N THR A 711 -37.28 -59.15 2.17
CA THR A 711 -37.50 -60.39 1.41
C THR A 711 -36.21 -61.18 1.20
N ALA A 712 -35.10 -60.52 0.86
CA ALA A 712 -33.81 -61.18 0.67
C ALA A 712 -33.30 -61.84 1.95
N LYS A 713 -33.57 -61.25 3.12
CA LYS A 713 -33.23 -61.86 4.42
C LYS A 713 -34.06 -63.10 4.68
N GLU A 714 -35.35 -63.09 4.35
CA GLU A 714 -36.23 -64.26 4.47
C GLU A 714 -35.76 -65.41 3.57
N TYR A 715 -35.43 -65.11 2.31
CA TYR A 715 -34.89 -66.08 1.36
C TYR A 715 -33.52 -66.62 1.78
N LEU A 716 -32.61 -65.76 2.24
CA LEU A 716 -31.32 -66.21 2.77
C LEU A 716 -31.52 -67.13 3.99
N ARG A 717 -32.43 -66.76 4.89
CA ARG A 717 -32.75 -67.53 6.09
C ARG A 717 -33.29 -68.91 5.73
N LEU A 718 -34.17 -68.99 4.73
CA LEU A 718 -34.70 -70.25 4.21
C LEU A 718 -33.59 -71.11 3.58
N LEU A 719 -32.86 -70.56 2.60
CA LEU A 719 -31.81 -71.26 1.87
C LEU A 719 -30.64 -71.75 2.74
N THR A 720 -30.39 -71.06 3.86
CA THR A 720 -29.30 -71.39 4.78
C THR A 720 -29.79 -72.12 6.03
N ASN A 721 -31.06 -72.53 6.08
CA ASN A 721 -31.69 -73.19 7.22
C ASN A 721 -31.43 -72.45 8.55
N ASN A 722 -31.79 -71.17 8.59
CA ASN A 722 -31.61 -70.23 9.71
C ASN A 722 -30.16 -69.97 10.12
N ARG A 723 -29.16 -70.39 9.34
CA ARG A 723 -27.76 -70.11 9.67
C ARG A 723 -27.44 -68.62 9.58
N TYR A 724 -28.01 -67.91 8.62
CA TYR A 724 -27.84 -66.45 8.46
C TYR A 724 -29.18 -65.75 8.44
N ASN A 725 -29.33 -64.74 9.30
CA ASN A 725 -30.64 -64.12 9.59
C ASN A 725 -30.71 -62.63 9.20
N ASN A 726 -29.58 -62.02 8.85
CA ASN A 726 -29.54 -60.61 8.47
C ASN A 726 -28.51 -60.36 7.36
N ILE A 727 -28.78 -59.35 6.56
CA ILE A 727 -27.92 -58.83 5.51
C ILE A 727 -27.74 -57.34 5.78
N GLU A 728 -26.49 -56.89 5.82
CA GLU A 728 -26.13 -55.49 6.01
C GLU A 728 -25.20 -55.02 4.89
N PHE A 729 -25.50 -53.85 4.36
CA PHE A 729 -24.72 -53.18 3.33
C PHE A 729 -23.90 -52.06 3.96
N GLY A 730 -22.58 -52.24 4.03
CA GLY A 730 -21.62 -51.20 4.40
C GLY A 730 -20.68 -50.89 3.24
N LYS A 731 -19.38 -50.71 3.53
CA LYS A 731 -18.34 -50.69 2.47
C LYS A 731 -18.26 -52.01 1.70
N LYS A 732 -18.66 -53.10 2.36
CA LYS A 732 -18.80 -54.46 1.81
C LYS A 732 -20.11 -55.05 2.32
N ILE A 733 -20.60 -56.08 1.63
CA ILE A 733 -21.77 -56.84 2.07
C ILE A 733 -21.35 -57.75 3.24
N THR A 734 -22.14 -57.73 4.31
CA THR A 734 -21.96 -58.61 5.47
C THR A 734 -23.26 -59.35 5.77
N VAL A 735 -23.14 -60.60 6.19
CA VAL A 735 -24.25 -61.39 6.72
C VAL A 735 -24.07 -61.60 8.21
N THR A 736 -25.17 -61.63 8.95
CA THR A 736 -25.16 -61.95 10.37
C THR A 736 -25.59 -63.39 10.56
N ARG A 737 -24.71 -64.20 11.13
CA ARG A 737 -25.00 -65.58 11.52
C ARG A 737 -25.96 -65.60 12.71
N PHE A 738 -26.66 -66.71 12.93
CA PHE A 738 -27.65 -66.88 14.02
C PHE A 738 -27.14 -66.51 15.42
N ASP A 739 -25.83 -66.59 15.66
CA ASP A 739 -25.17 -66.23 16.93
C ASP A 739 -24.79 -64.74 17.03
N GLY A 740 -25.21 -63.92 16.07
CA GLY A 740 -24.91 -62.49 16.01
C GLY A 740 -23.57 -62.15 15.37
N LYS A 741 -22.75 -63.15 14.97
CA LYS A 741 -21.46 -62.90 14.32
C LYS A 741 -21.64 -62.33 12.92
N LYS A 742 -21.05 -61.15 12.66
CA LYS A 742 -21.00 -60.53 11.32
C LYS A 742 -19.85 -61.12 10.51
N ILE A 743 -20.15 -61.54 9.29
CA ILE A 743 -19.19 -62.18 8.36
C ILE A 743 -19.28 -61.47 7.01
N GLU A 744 -18.15 -60.97 6.50
CA GLU A 744 -18.07 -60.42 5.14
C GLU A 744 -18.27 -61.53 4.10
N VAL A 745 -18.94 -61.21 2.99
CA VAL A 745 -19.26 -62.18 1.93
C VAL A 745 -18.03 -62.91 1.39
N GLN A 746 -16.88 -62.25 1.31
CA GLN A 746 -15.61 -62.84 0.88
C GLN A 746 -15.14 -64.02 1.75
N TYR A 747 -15.62 -64.14 2.99
CA TYR A 747 -15.30 -65.24 3.91
C TYR A 747 -16.37 -66.33 3.95
N LEU A 748 -17.45 -66.17 3.17
CA LEU A 748 -18.47 -67.21 3.04
C LEU A 748 -17.96 -68.31 2.11
N SER A 749 -18.42 -69.54 2.34
CA SER A 749 -18.20 -70.61 1.37
C SER A 749 -18.87 -70.24 0.04
N ARG A 750 -18.31 -70.67 -1.09
CA ARG A 750 -18.89 -70.45 -2.44
C ARG A 750 -20.40 -70.67 -2.49
N GLY A 751 -20.90 -71.82 -2.04
CA GLY A 751 -22.35 -72.11 -2.05
C GLY A 751 -23.21 -71.21 -1.15
N THR A 752 -22.67 -70.66 -0.05
CA THR A 752 -23.41 -69.70 0.80
C THR A 752 -23.45 -68.32 0.13
N SER A 753 -22.37 -67.93 -0.55
CA SER A 753 -22.31 -66.70 -1.34
C SER A 753 -23.30 -66.76 -2.51
N GLU A 754 -23.33 -67.88 -3.25
CA GLU A 754 -24.28 -68.13 -4.33
C GLU A 754 -25.74 -68.07 -3.83
N GLN A 755 -26.03 -68.65 -2.65
CA GLN A 755 -27.33 -68.55 -1.98
C GLN A 755 -27.74 -67.11 -1.64
N LEU A 756 -26.81 -66.32 -1.09
CA LEU A 756 -27.07 -64.91 -0.78
C LEU A 756 -27.42 -64.12 -2.04
N TYR A 757 -26.69 -64.32 -3.12
CA TYR A 757 -26.98 -63.60 -4.34
C TYR A 757 -28.26 -64.06 -5.02
N PHE A 758 -28.53 -65.37 -5.01
CA PHE A 758 -29.80 -65.93 -5.44
C PHE A 758 -30.96 -65.29 -4.67
N ALA A 759 -30.87 -65.20 -3.35
CA ALA A 759 -31.86 -64.54 -2.49
C ALA A 759 -32.04 -63.05 -2.84
N LEU A 760 -30.95 -62.31 -3.07
CA LEU A 760 -31.01 -60.88 -3.44
C LEU A 760 -31.68 -60.67 -4.81
N LYS A 761 -31.30 -61.44 -5.82
CA LYS A 761 -31.88 -61.33 -7.17
C LYS A 761 -33.36 -61.71 -7.18
N LEU A 762 -33.73 -62.77 -6.47
CA LEU A 762 -35.14 -63.16 -6.37
C LEU A 762 -35.99 -62.13 -5.64
N ALA A 763 -35.49 -61.63 -4.52
CA ALA A 763 -36.17 -60.55 -3.80
C ALA A 763 -36.34 -59.31 -4.69
N PHE A 764 -35.36 -59.02 -5.55
CA PHE A 764 -35.48 -57.96 -6.54
C PHE A 764 -36.62 -58.24 -7.54
N VAL A 765 -36.63 -59.41 -8.18
CA VAL A 765 -37.67 -59.79 -9.16
C VAL A 765 -39.07 -59.73 -8.54
N GLN A 766 -39.24 -60.25 -7.32
CA GLN A 766 -40.51 -60.18 -6.62
C GLN A 766 -40.95 -58.74 -6.32
N GLN A 767 -40.00 -57.86 -6.00
CA GLN A 767 -40.32 -56.47 -5.67
C GLN A 767 -40.70 -55.62 -6.89
N ILE A 768 -40.36 -56.09 -8.10
CA ILE A 768 -40.68 -55.42 -9.37
C ILE A 768 -41.81 -56.11 -10.13
N GLN A 769 -42.39 -57.17 -9.58
CA GLN A 769 -43.38 -58.03 -10.26
C GLN A 769 -44.65 -57.30 -10.70
N ASP A 770 -45.03 -56.21 -10.01
CA ASP A 770 -46.18 -55.36 -10.33
C ASP A 770 -45.93 -54.50 -11.57
N GLU A 771 -44.67 -54.18 -11.87
CA GLU A 771 -44.27 -53.44 -13.07
C GLU A 771 -43.92 -54.37 -14.21
N ILE A 772 -43.17 -55.44 -13.92
CA ILE A 772 -42.67 -56.41 -14.89
C ILE A 772 -42.74 -57.80 -14.31
N ASN A 773 -43.54 -58.65 -14.93
CA ASN A 773 -43.66 -60.04 -14.57
C ASN A 773 -43.36 -60.94 -15.76
N LEU A 774 -42.07 -61.23 -15.94
CA LEU A 774 -41.54 -62.13 -16.96
C LEU A 774 -41.08 -63.46 -16.33
N PRO A 775 -40.92 -64.53 -17.14
CA PRO A 775 -40.41 -65.80 -16.66
C PRO A 775 -38.97 -65.68 -16.14
N ILE A 776 -38.74 -66.26 -14.97
CA ILE A 776 -37.41 -66.41 -14.37
C ILE A 776 -36.74 -67.63 -14.98
N LEU A 777 -35.55 -67.46 -15.55
CA LEU A 777 -34.76 -68.54 -16.14
C LEU A 777 -33.65 -68.94 -15.18
N ILE A 778 -33.61 -70.20 -14.77
CA ILE A 778 -32.58 -70.74 -13.87
C ILE A 778 -31.75 -71.78 -14.63
N ASP A 779 -30.53 -71.43 -15.03
CA ASP A 779 -29.62 -72.28 -15.81
C ASP A 779 -28.51 -72.86 -14.92
N ASP A 780 -28.60 -74.15 -14.60
CA ASP A 780 -27.63 -74.93 -13.80
C ASP A 780 -27.13 -74.21 -12.53
N SER A 781 -27.98 -73.37 -11.92
CA SER A 781 -27.59 -72.51 -10.79
C SER A 781 -27.47 -73.25 -9.46
N PHE A 782 -28.00 -74.47 -9.37
CA PHE A 782 -28.06 -75.24 -8.12
C PHE A 782 -26.96 -76.32 -8.00
N VAL A 783 -25.97 -76.33 -8.89
CA VAL A 783 -24.90 -77.35 -8.94
C VAL A 783 -24.14 -77.50 -7.61
N ASN A 784 -23.92 -76.40 -6.88
CA ASN A 784 -23.16 -76.38 -5.63
C ASN A 784 -24.02 -76.53 -4.35
N PHE A 785 -25.29 -76.92 -4.49
CA PHE A 785 -26.21 -77.08 -3.38
C PHE A 785 -26.29 -78.57 -3.00
N ASP A 786 -26.03 -78.87 -1.72
CA ASP A 786 -26.13 -80.24 -1.18
C ASP A 786 -27.58 -80.76 -1.10
N ASP A 787 -27.78 -82.06 -0.93
CA ASP A 787 -29.12 -82.69 -0.92
C ASP A 787 -30.05 -82.13 0.17
N GLN A 788 -29.49 -81.67 1.31
CA GLN A 788 -30.28 -81.00 2.34
C GLN A 788 -30.83 -79.66 1.85
N ARG A 789 -30.05 -78.91 1.05
CA ARG A 789 -30.46 -77.62 0.46
C ARG A 789 -31.43 -77.78 -0.70
N VAL A 790 -31.46 -78.91 -1.40
CA VAL A 790 -32.44 -79.17 -2.47
C VAL A 790 -33.88 -79.05 -1.95
N ASN A 791 -34.14 -79.48 -0.70
CA ASN A 791 -35.46 -79.31 -0.06
C ASN A 791 -35.83 -77.84 0.18
N GLU A 792 -34.87 -76.98 0.53
CA GLU A 792 -35.13 -75.55 0.77
C GLU A 792 -35.25 -74.79 -0.56
N ILE A 793 -34.55 -75.24 -1.60
CA ILE A 793 -34.73 -74.74 -2.97
C ILE A 793 -36.14 -75.04 -3.46
N GLU A 794 -36.65 -76.26 -3.28
CA GLU A 794 -38.03 -76.62 -3.67
C GLU A 794 -39.06 -75.67 -3.03
N LYS A 795 -38.99 -75.46 -1.72
CA LYS A 795 -39.89 -74.54 -1.00
C LYS A 795 -39.81 -73.11 -1.54
N LEU A 796 -38.59 -72.64 -1.82
CA LEU A 796 -38.37 -71.31 -2.38
C LEU A 796 -38.96 -71.19 -3.80
N LEU A 797 -38.72 -72.18 -4.66
CA LEU A 797 -39.24 -72.22 -6.02
C LEU A 797 -40.77 -72.27 -6.04
N GLN A 798 -41.39 -73.04 -5.14
CA GLN A 798 -42.84 -73.06 -4.98
C GLN A 798 -43.39 -71.70 -4.52
N ALA A 799 -42.71 -71.02 -3.59
CA ALA A 799 -43.09 -69.68 -3.15
C ALA A 799 -43.06 -68.66 -4.30
N ILE A 800 -42.02 -68.73 -5.14
CA ILE A 800 -41.86 -67.83 -6.31
C ILE A 800 -42.85 -68.16 -7.42
N ALA A 801 -43.13 -69.44 -7.63
CA ALA A 801 -44.10 -69.89 -8.63
C ALA A 801 -45.52 -69.38 -8.37
N GLY A 802 -45.81 -68.92 -7.14
CA GLY A 802 -47.04 -68.21 -6.83
C GLY A 802 -47.17 -66.85 -7.52
N SER A 803 -46.06 -66.22 -7.92
CA SER A 803 -46.05 -64.87 -8.48
C SER A 803 -45.40 -64.75 -9.86
N ASN A 804 -44.41 -65.58 -10.18
CA ASN A 804 -43.68 -65.56 -11.45
C ASN A 804 -43.61 -66.98 -12.03
N GLN A 805 -43.62 -67.10 -13.36
CA GLN A 805 -43.24 -68.36 -13.99
C GLN A 805 -41.74 -68.62 -13.80
N VAL A 806 -41.37 -69.86 -13.51
CA VAL A 806 -39.98 -70.28 -13.33
C VAL A 806 -39.66 -71.40 -14.32
N LEU A 807 -38.63 -71.17 -15.15
CA LEU A 807 -38.11 -72.15 -16.11
C LEU A 807 -36.74 -72.62 -15.62
N ILE A 808 -36.67 -73.88 -15.19
CA ILE A 808 -35.47 -74.47 -14.58
C ILE A 808 -34.78 -75.33 -15.62
N PHE A 809 -33.53 -75.03 -15.96
CA PHE A 809 -32.68 -75.84 -16.81
C PHE A 809 -31.64 -76.51 -15.92
N THR A 810 -31.72 -77.83 -15.77
CA THR A 810 -30.86 -78.57 -14.83
C THR A 810 -30.33 -79.90 -15.40
N ALA A 811 -29.10 -80.25 -15.05
CA ALA A 811 -28.56 -81.60 -15.19
C ALA A 811 -28.73 -82.48 -13.94
N GLN A 812 -29.22 -81.94 -12.82
CA GLN A 812 -29.32 -82.65 -11.54
C GLN A 812 -30.59 -83.50 -11.47
N THR A 813 -30.43 -84.82 -11.49
CA THR A 813 -31.55 -85.76 -11.32
C THR A 813 -32.23 -85.62 -9.96
N SER A 814 -31.47 -85.38 -8.88
CA SER A 814 -32.02 -85.19 -7.52
C SER A 814 -33.00 -84.03 -7.42
N LEU A 815 -32.75 -82.92 -8.13
CA LEU A 815 -33.66 -81.77 -8.17
C LEU A 815 -34.93 -82.10 -8.96
N VAL A 816 -34.80 -82.80 -10.09
CA VAL A 816 -35.94 -83.21 -10.93
C VAL A 816 -36.85 -84.16 -10.16
N ASP A 817 -36.28 -85.19 -9.54
CA ASP A 817 -37.01 -86.18 -8.75
C ASP A 817 -37.74 -85.53 -7.57
N LYS A 818 -37.10 -84.53 -6.94
CA LYS A 818 -37.65 -83.82 -5.80
C LYS A 818 -38.85 -82.93 -6.18
N LEU A 819 -38.76 -82.23 -7.31
CA LEU A 819 -39.82 -81.32 -7.76
C LEU A 819 -41.11 -82.04 -8.16
N GLN A 820 -41.05 -83.35 -8.44
CA GLN A 820 -42.19 -84.17 -8.90
C GLN A 820 -42.92 -83.60 -10.13
N ILE A 821 -42.23 -82.79 -10.94
CA ILE A 821 -42.73 -82.21 -12.18
C ILE A 821 -42.17 -83.04 -13.34
N GLN A 822 -43.02 -83.40 -14.30
CA GLN A 822 -42.58 -84.10 -15.50
C GLN A 822 -41.63 -83.20 -16.31
N PRO A 823 -40.36 -83.57 -16.49
CA PRO A 823 -39.39 -82.69 -17.14
C PRO A 823 -39.51 -82.74 -18.67
N LEU A 824 -39.27 -81.59 -19.30
CA LEU A 824 -38.99 -81.46 -20.73
C LEU A 824 -37.56 -81.93 -20.99
N THR A 825 -37.41 -83.10 -21.62
CA THR A 825 -36.09 -83.72 -21.83
C THR A 825 -35.45 -83.31 -23.15
N PHE A 826 -34.17 -82.96 -23.13
CA PHE A 826 -33.37 -82.79 -24.34
C PHE A 826 -32.93 -84.15 -24.89
N LYS A 827 -33.62 -84.69 -25.91
CA LYS A 827 -33.24 -85.95 -26.56
C LYS A 827 -32.25 -85.69 -27.70
N ARG A 828 -31.06 -86.29 -27.65
CA ARG A 828 -30.09 -86.29 -28.76
C ARG A 828 -30.61 -87.24 -29.86
N GLY A 829 -30.90 -86.72 -31.06
CA GLY A 829 -30.99 -87.54 -32.27
C GLY A 829 -32.31 -88.25 -32.60
N THR A 830 -33.49 -87.69 -32.29
CA THR A 830 -34.76 -88.23 -32.83
C THR A 830 -35.46 -87.22 -33.74
N LYS A 831 -35.54 -87.57 -35.04
CA LYS A 831 -36.50 -86.98 -35.99
C LYS A 831 -37.92 -87.27 -35.49
N ASN A 832 -38.76 -86.24 -35.47
CA ASN A 832 -40.20 -86.22 -35.19
C ASN A 832 -40.61 -86.34 -33.71
N VAL A 833 -41.23 -85.28 -33.20
CA VAL A 833 -42.48 -85.36 -32.43
C VAL A 833 -43.50 -84.55 -33.22
#